data_AF-A0A9W8JLU0-F1
#
_entry.id   AF-A0A9W8JLU0-F1
#
_cell.length_a   1.000
_cell.length_b   1.000
_cell.length_c   1.000
_cell.angle_alpha   90.00
_cell.angle_beta   90.00
_cell.angle_gamma   90.00
#
_symmetry.space_group_name_H-M   'P 1'
#
loop_
_entity.id
_entity.type
_entity.pdbx_description
1 polymer ?
#
loop_
_entity_poly.entity_id
_entity_poly.type
_entity_poly.pdbx_seq_one_letter_code
_entity_poly.pdbx_strand_id
1 'polypeptide(L)'
;MGDIQYFEASHVTVHTGGPSGNDVDSSIDGWKRLLEHAAPNALHDSSARYDAPKCDEDTRVEVIRELTEFIKDRDTPQRLLCMTGAAGSGKSALQQTIAEHCGSSGILLSAYFFSAADPTRNTVATIVPTIAFQVGSFHSTLKQSIGTAVAENPFIFQKSLQTQMDTLILRPLRHLRVCDQLLGNATILPYAILIDGLDECQGEARQAELLTAIRLCLLADDLPFRIFIASRPEMAIRTALEPGGHLHEVTNHLPLSDKYYAAKDMCRYLRKRFGALSPRVGNPQWFTENDINTLVEAGSGQFVYVATVFNYISEPRGSPADRLRIVLTWTPHKRQGARPFEALDRLYTNILLAAQEAYEFVDTHCGHNFLMNLRIYQLNSSYPYDTIHYYRPHILNSLLDLESNAAEILISDLRSLVTLGEDHRLRWYHKSFLDFWDDSSRANDLFIPRARVSAHLAQCHMQYIIECPSEFTDIHRWESLPLSTSLKEVMWKAVTHLGILLSGSRDAAGIEHIRRVIVDFTLQCGWEKLGKVLLLASQKELEQCGYPSKCNILMYCLDDVVVYLKCLMAILNSTATNGIAATNGVNGVSKNGVKPGPAPLDASKLVVTLAEKLKPLPEPESLVFGQTQTDHMLIVNYDPVKGWGAPEIKPYAPLVLDPMSSCFQYCPNVFEGMKAYVGPDGEPRLFRAERNMARLARSAERVALPPFDTSALLTLLKQFVHTEKRWIPSLPGYSLYLRPTIIGTRPALGVSASDSACLYVVASPAGPYFKGGSRAISLLAVNENVRAWPGGTGGHKLGLNYAPGFKPQKDAANRGYDQILWLIGDRVTEAGAMNAFVVVRRDDGDLDVHTPNLDGTILPGVTRSSVLSLLNAHSSSSLLLPTLPKTLKIHTHEHPITMPELKAWSDQGKLLEIFGVGTAVIVAGVGRIGYSGWKEELVLPENEGGLGPVGKGLFDMLTEIQAGRVEFEGWCVPVV
;
A
#
# COMPACT_ATOMS: atom_id res chain seq x y z
N MET A 1 -45.24 46.62 -41.62
CA MET A 1 -45.26 46.69 -43.10
C MET A 1 -43.88 46.25 -43.56
N GLY A 2 -43.68 45.15 -44.27
CA GLY A 2 -44.56 44.06 -44.72
C GLY A 2 -43.70 42.78 -44.79
N ASP A 3 -44.11 41.66 -45.35
CA ASP A 3 -45.41 41.12 -45.72
C ASP A 3 -45.17 39.61 -45.68
N ILE A 4 -46.11 38.86 -45.11
CA ILE A 4 -46.13 37.41 -45.14
C ILE A 4 -46.77 36.98 -46.46
N GLN A 5 -46.11 36.14 -47.25
CA GLN A 5 -46.79 35.25 -48.19
C GLN A 5 -46.14 33.85 -48.26
N TYR A 6 -47.04 32.88 -48.20
CA TYR A 6 -46.92 31.43 -48.25
C TYR A 6 -46.52 30.86 -49.62
N PHE A 7 -46.02 29.61 -49.63
CA PHE A 7 -46.39 28.48 -50.52
C PHE A 7 -46.05 27.16 -49.77
N GLU A 8 -47.01 26.33 -49.30
CA GLU A 8 -47.69 25.16 -49.94
C GLU A 8 -46.74 24.08 -50.50
N ALA A 9 -46.94 22.76 -50.42
CA ALA A 9 -47.87 21.79 -49.82
C ALA A 9 -47.07 20.44 -49.84
N SER A 10 -47.34 19.32 -49.16
CA SER A 10 -48.54 18.48 -49.09
C SER A 10 -48.10 17.18 -48.36
N HIS A 11 -49.02 16.55 -47.62
CA HIS A 11 -48.88 15.26 -46.91
C HIS A 11 -48.34 15.29 -45.47
N VAL A 12 -49.19 15.66 -44.51
CA VAL A 12 -49.21 14.95 -43.23
C VAL A 12 -50.67 14.69 -42.86
N THR A 13 -51.13 13.46 -43.12
CA THR A 13 -52.40 12.96 -42.62
C THR A 13 -52.16 12.29 -41.28
N VAL A 14 -52.90 12.71 -40.25
CA VAL A 14 -52.98 12.05 -38.94
C VAL A 14 -53.69 10.71 -39.12
N HIS A 15 -53.08 9.60 -38.69
CA HIS A 15 -53.76 8.33 -38.51
C HIS A 15 -54.01 8.06 -37.03
N THR A 16 -55.27 8.16 -36.63
CA THR A 16 -55.84 7.56 -35.43
C THR A 16 -56.11 6.07 -35.69
N GLY A 17 -55.53 5.16 -34.92
CA GLY A 17 -55.82 3.73 -35.02
C GLY A 17 -55.26 2.93 -33.84
N GLY A 18 -56.13 2.22 -33.11
CA GLY A 18 -55.79 1.30 -32.04
C GLY A 18 -55.06 0.03 -32.52
N PRO A 19 -54.71 -0.89 -31.59
CA PRO A 19 -53.66 -1.88 -31.81
C PRO A 19 -54.18 -3.07 -32.64
N SER A 20 -53.54 -3.32 -33.79
CA SER A 20 -53.63 -4.60 -34.47
C SER A 20 -52.27 -4.99 -35.07
N GLY A 21 -51.64 -5.99 -34.46
CA GLY A 21 -50.87 -7.02 -35.16
C GLY A 21 -49.55 -6.63 -35.82
N ASN A 22 -48.46 -7.00 -35.15
CA ASN A 22 -47.22 -7.55 -35.72
C ASN A 22 -46.26 -6.64 -36.49
N ASP A 23 -45.79 -5.57 -35.85
CA ASP A 23 -44.42 -5.09 -36.07
C ASP A 23 -43.72 -5.02 -34.71
N VAL A 24 -42.84 -5.99 -34.45
CA VAL A 24 -41.93 -5.98 -33.29
C VAL A 24 -40.78 -5.03 -33.64
N ASP A 25 -41.03 -3.74 -33.51
CA ASP A 25 -39.97 -2.75 -33.42
C ASP A 25 -39.27 -2.96 -32.08
N SER A 26 -38.02 -3.39 -32.09
CA SER A 26 -37.20 -3.59 -30.91
C SER A 26 -36.79 -2.24 -30.31
N SER A 27 -37.74 -1.45 -29.84
CA SER A 27 -37.45 -0.23 -29.09
C SER A 27 -36.77 -0.64 -27.79
N ILE A 28 -35.55 -0.16 -27.56
CA ILE A 28 -34.81 -0.42 -26.32
C ILE A 28 -35.61 0.17 -25.16
N ASP A 29 -36.14 -0.68 -24.28
CA ASP A 29 -36.78 -0.24 -23.04
C ASP A 29 -35.71 0.36 -22.11
N GLY A 30 -35.54 1.69 -22.19
CA GLY A 30 -34.55 2.41 -21.41
C GLY A 30 -34.78 2.34 -19.90
N TRP A 31 -36.02 2.12 -19.44
CA TRP A 31 -36.30 1.93 -18.02
C TRP A 31 -35.80 0.58 -17.51
N LYS A 32 -36.02 -0.48 -18.30
CA LYS A 32 -35.45 -1.81 -17.99
C LYS A 32 -33.92 -1.77 -17.99
N ARG A 33 -33.31 -1.07 -18.96
CA ARG A 33 -31.85 -0.91 -19.04
C ARG A 33 -31.27 -0.13 -17.86
N LEU A 34 -32.00 0.86 -17.33
CA LEU A 34 -31.62 1.56 -16.09
C LEU A 34 -31.54 0.60 -14.91
N LEU A 35 -32.54 -0.28 -14.77
CA LEU A 35 -32.60 -1.26 -13.69
C LEU A 35 -31.44 -2.26 -13.74
N GLU A 36 -31.01 -2.67 -14.94
CA GLU A 36 -29.84 -3.54 -15.15
C GLU A 36 -28.51 -2.92 -14.65
N HIS A 37 -28.44 -1.59 -14.55
CA HIS A 37 -27.27 -0.85 -14.07
C HIS A 37 -27.44 -0.31 -12.64
N ALA A 38 -28.61 -0.52 -12.02
CA ALA A 38 -28.87 -0.15 -10.63
C ALA A 38 -28.43 -1.27 -9.67
N ALA A 39 -28.30 -0.93 -8.38
CA ALA A 39 -27.98 -1.85 -7.30
C ALA A 39 -29.16 -1.94 -6.30
N PRO A 40 -30.16 -2.81 -6.55
CA PRO A 40 -31.31 -2.98 -5.66
C PRO A 40 -30.96 -3.40 -4.22
N ASN A 41 -29.80 -4.01 -4.05
CA ASN A 41 -29.21 -4.39 -2.76
C ASN A 41 -28.65 -3.21 -1.96
N ALA A 42 -28.44 -2.04 -2.57
CA ALA A 42 -27.94 -0.84 -1.90
C ALA A 42 -29.03 0.02 -1.24
N LEU A 43 -30.32 -0.30 -1.46
CA LEU A 43 -31.44 0.45 -0.88
C LEU A 43 -31.54 0.27 0.63
N HIS A 44 -32.07 1.28 1.32
CA HIS A 44 -32.18 1.28 2.78
C HIS A 44 -33.04 0.12 3.34
N ASP A 45 -34.01 -0.35 2.56
CA ASP A 45 -35.06 -1.33 2.84
C ASP A 45 -34.88 -2.63 2.05
N SER A 46 -33.69 -2.84 1.47
CA SER A 46 -33.39 -4.05 0.71
C SER A 46 -33.31 -5.28 1.61
N SER A 47 -33.88 -6.41 1.17
CA SER A 47 -33.72 -7.71 1.83
C SER A 47 -32.27 -8.18 1.92
N ALA A 48 -31.41 -7.74 0.98
CA ALA A 48 -29.97 -8.01 1.01
C ALA A 48 -29.26 -7.34 2.21
N ARG A 49 -29.95 -6.43 2.91
CA ARG A 49 -29.50 -5.73 4.11
C ARG A 49 -30.33 -6.17 5.34
N TYR A 50 -30.84 -7.39 5.34
CA TYR A 50 -31.53 -7.96 6.51
C TYR A 50 -30.67 -7.83 7.78
N ASP A 51 -31.32 -7.43 8.87
CA ASP A 51 -30.69 -7.01 10.13
C ASP A 51 -29.70 -5.83 9.95
N ALA A 52 -30.07 -4.85 9.13
CA ALA A 52 -29.30 -3.63 8.92
C ALA A 52 -28.95 -2.98 10.27
N PRO A 53 -27.70 -2.50 10.45
CA PRO A 53 -27.30 -1.86 11.68
C PRO A 53 -28.18 -0.63 11.89
N LYS A 54 -28.77 -0.50 13.07
CA LYS A 54 -29.60 0.65 13.48
C LYS A 54 -29.28 1.02 14.92
N CYS A 55 -29.50 2.28 15.28
CA CYS A 55 -29.38 2.69 16.67
C CYS A 55 -30.47 2.00 17.50
N ASP A 56 -30.10 1.46 18.67
CA ASP A 56 -31.07 0.96 19.65
C ASP A 56 -31.91 2.15 20.17
N GLU A 57 -33.17 1.88 20.54
CA GLU A 57 -34.02 2.85 21.24
C GLU A 57 -33.25 3.47 22.43
N ASP A 58 -33.34 4.80 22.53
CA ASP A 58 -32.63 5.65 23.48
C ASP A 58 -31.09 5.73 23.34
N THR A 59 -30.47 5.22 22.27
CA THR A 59 -29.04 5.47 22.00
C THR A 59 -28.87 6.58 20.97
N ARG A 60 -27.79 7.38 21.07
CA ARG A 60 -27.46 8.46 20.12
C ARG A 60 -28.57 9.50 19.90
N VAL A 61 -29.48 9.65 20.87
CA VAL A 61 -30.70 10.48 20.78
C VAL A 61 -30.38 11.92 20.34
N GLU A 62 -29.36 12.53 20.92
CA GLU A 62 -28.95 13.91 20.60
C GLU A 62 -28.45 14.03 19.15
N VAL A 63 -27.64 13.07 18.70
CA VAL A 63 -27.13 13.01 17.32
C VAL A 63 -28.28 12.82 16.35
N ILE A 64 -29.17 11.85 16.61
CA ILE A 64 -30.33 11.58 15.76
C ILE A 64 -31.21 12.82 15.64
N ARG A 65 -31.42 13.55 16.74
CA ARG A 65 -32.18 14.81 16.74
C ARG A 65 -31.52 15.85 15.84
N GLU A 66 -30.22 16.10 16.00
CA GLU A 66 -29.46 17.08 15.21
C GLU A 66 -29.46 16.74 13.71
N LEU A 67 -29.24 15.46 13.36
CA LEU A 67 -29.29 14.98 11.97
C LEU A 67 -30.70 15.16 11.38
N THR A 68 -31.74 14.84 12.16
CA THR A 68 -33.15 14.98 11.73
C THR A 68 -33.54 16.44 11.54
N GLU A 69 -33.11 17.32 12.45
CA GLU A 69 -33.34 18.77 12.36
C GLU A 69 -32.67 19.36 11.12
N PHE A 70 -31.42 19.00 10.83
CA PHE A 70 -30.73 19.44 9.62
C PHE A 70 -31.47 19.02 8.35
N ILE A 71 -31.90 17.75 8.27
CA ILE A 71 -32.58 17.25 7.07
C ILE A 71 -33.93 17.96 6.88
N LYS A 72 -34.63 18.32 7.96
CA LYS A 72 -35.93 18.98 7.89
C LYS A 72 -35.85 20.50 7.65
N ASP A 73 -34.78 21.14 8.08
CA ASP A 73 -34.54 22.56 7.81
C ASP A 73 -34.41 22.78 6.30
N ARG A 74 -35.25 23.63 5.70
CA ARG A 74 -35.21 23.94 4.25
C ARG A 74 -34.63 25.33 3.94
N ASP A 75 -34.33 26.11 4.98
CA ASP A 75 -33.96 27.52 4.87
C ASP A 75 -32.44 27.73 4.96
N THR A 76 -31.73 26.83 5.65
CA THR A 76 -30.26 26.90 5.78
C THR A 76 -29.54 26.73 4.43
N PRO A 77 -28.52 27.56 4.10
CA PRO A 77 -27.79 27.48 2.83
C PRO A 77 -26.91 26.23 2.70
N GLN A 78 -26.46 25.65 3.83
CA GLN A 78 -25.73 24.38 3.85
C GLN A 78 -26.69 23.23 3.52
N ARG A 79 -26.69 22.78 2.27
CA ARG A 79 -27.54 21.70 1.76
C ARG A 79 -26.91 20.32 1.84
N LEU A 80 -25.61 20.26 2.09
CA LEU A 80 -24.89 19.02 2.33
C LEU A 80 -24.59 18.86 3.83
N LEU A 81 -24.88 17.71 4.39
CA LEU A 81 -24.40 17.26 5.68
C LEU A 81 -23.41 16.13 5.45
N CYS A 82 -22.21 16.27 6.00
CA CYS A 82 -21.22 15.21 5.96
C CYS A 82 -20.89 14.76 7.39
N MET A 83 -21.23 13.52 7.73
CA MET A 83 -20.90 12.93 9.01
C MET A 83 -19.63 12.08 8.88
N THR A 84 -18.57 12.48 9.57
CA THR A 84 -17.30 11.74 9.57
C THR A 84 -17.03 11.09 10.91
N GLY A 85 -16.39 9.92 10.89
CA GLY A 85 -15.96 9.24 12.11
C GLY A 85 -15.07 8.05 11.82
N ALA A 86 -14.32 7.61 12.83
CA ALA A 86 -13.47 6.42 12.75
C ALA A 86 -14.28 5.16 12.37
N ALA A 87 -13.58 4.12 11.92
CA ALA A 87 -14.19 2.82 11.69
C ALA A 87 -14.93 2.35 12.96
N GLY A 88 -16.18 1.89 12.80
CA GLY A 88 -16.93 1.34 13.93
C GLY A 88 -17.55 2.37 14.88
N SER A 89 -17.55 3.66 14.54
CA SER A 89 -18.17 4.72 15.36
C SER A 89 -19.70 4.73 15.35
N GLY A 90 -20.34 3.90 14.50
CA GLY A 90 -21.81 3.82 14.36
C GLY A 90 -22.41 4.65 13.23
N LYS A 91 -21.63 5.05 12.22
CA LYS A 91 -22.09 5.86 11.07
C LYS A 91 -23.26 5.22 10.31
N SER A 92 -23.08 4.00 9.82
CA SER A 92 -24.11 3.28 9.07
C SER A 92 -25.36 3.01 9.89
N ALA A 93 -25.21 2.80 11.22
CA ALA A 93 -26.34 2.66 12.12
C ALA A 93 -27.18 3.94 12.23
N LEU A 94 -26.50 5.09 12.39
CA LEU A 94 -27.15 6.40 12.38
C LEU A 94 -27.81 6.66 11.03
N GLN A 95 -27.12 6.39 9.92
CA GLN A 95 -27.67 6.68 8.60
C GLN A 95 -28.84 5.76 8.24
N GLN A 96 -28.84 4.49 8.66
CA GLN A 96 -29.99 3.59 8.56
C GLN A 96 -31.19 4.13 9.34
N THR A 97 -31.00 4.49 10.62
CA THR A 97 -32.06 5.05 11.46
C THR A 97 -32.65 6.33 10.84
N ILE A 98 -31.80 7.22 10.30
CA ILE A 98 -32.25 8.45 9.64
C ILE A 98 -32.97 8.14 8.32
N ALA A 99 -32.54 7.14 7.55
CA ALA A 99 -33.24 6.72 6.34
C ALA A 99 -34.66 6.23 6.67
N GLU A 100 -34.81 5.37 7.68
CA GLU A 100 -36.12 4.88 8.14
C GLU A 100 -37.03 6.00 8.67
N HIS A 101 -36.47 6.96 9.43
CA HIS A 101 -37.20 8.16 9.86
C HIS A 101 -37.63 9.04 8.68
N CYS A 102 -36.77 9.22 7.67
CA CYS A 102 -37.10 9.99 6.48
C CYS A 102 -38.16 9.27 5.62
N GLY A 103 -38.09 7.95 5.51
CA GLY A 103 -39.04 7.12 4.79
C GLY A 103 -40.43 7.16 5.44
N SER A 104 -40.49 6.95 6.76
CA SER A 104 -41.75 7.06 7.53
C SER A 104 -42.34 8.47 7.53
N SER A 105 -41.50 9.51 7.42
CA SER A 105 -41.94 10.91 7.30
C SER A 105 -42.28 11.34 5.87
N GLY A 106 -42.11 10.46 4.88
CA GLY A 106 -42.38 10.75 3.46
C GLY A 106 -41.42 11.76 2.80
N ILE A 107 -40.26 12.03 3.40
CA ILE A 107 -39.28 13.01 2.89
C ILE A 107 -38.06 12.37 2.21
N LEU A 108 -37.89 11.05 2.33
CA LEU A 108 -36.82 10.30 1.68
C LEU A 108 -37.05 10.18 0.16
N LEU A 109 -36.16 10.76 -0.64
CA LEU A 109 -36.16 10.63 -2.09
C LEU A 109 -35.30 9.46 -2.56
N SER A 110 -34.13 9.29 -1.96
CA SER A 110 -33.24 8.19 -2.32
C SER A 110 -32.28 7.88 -1.18
N ALA A 111 -31.97 6.60 -1.01
CA ALA A 111 -30.87 6.15 -0.19
C ALA A 111 -29.96 5.18 -0.95
N TYR A 112 -28.66 5.27 -0.71
CA TYR A 112 -27.67 4.35 -1.25
C TYR A 112 -26.65 4.00 -0.17
N PHE A 113 -26.53 2.70 0.14
CA PHE A 113 -25.60 2.18 1.12
C PHE A 113 -24.50 1.40 0.43
N PHE A 114 -23.29 1.96 0.41
CA PHE A 114 -22.11 1.25 -0.06
C PHE A 114 -21.80 0.06 0.85
N SER A 115 -21.12 -0.95 0.30
CA SER A 115 -20.60 -2.07 1.10
C SER A 115 -19.32 -2.61 0.49
N ALA A 116 -18.20 -2.50 1.19
CA ALA A 116 -16.89 -2.92 0.69
C ALA A 116 -16.85 -4.42 0.32
N ALA A 117 -17.64 -5.23 1.02
CA ALA A 117 -17.77 -6.66 0.82
C ALA A 117 -18.63 -7.04 -0.40
N ASP A 118 -19.40 -6.11 -0.97
CA ASP A 118 -20.33 -6.39 -2.06
C ASP A 118 -19.89 -5.68 -3.36
N PRO A 119 -19.37 -6.42 -4.36
CA PRO A 119 -18.80 -5.82 -5.57
C PRO A 119 -19.80 -5.04 -6.42
N THR A 120 -21.10 -5.24 -6.22
CA THR A 120 -22.14 -4.54 -7.00
C THR A 120 -22.44 -3.14 -6.44
N ARG A 121 -22.02 -2.88 -5.19
CA ARG A 121 -22.25 -1.62 -4.47
C ARG A 121 -21.03 -1.16 -3.66
N ASN A 122 -19.84 -1.59 -4.03
CA ASN A 122 -18.56 -0.97 -3.62
C ASN A 122 -17.98 -0.09 -4.74
N THR A 123 -18.82 0.34 -5.68
CA THR A 123 -18.41 1.07 -6.88
C THR A 123 -19.35 2.22 -7.17
N VAL A 124 -18.82 3.33 -7.68
CA VAL A 124 -19.64 4.46 -8.13
C VAL A 124 -20.46 4.15 -9.40
N ALA A 125 -20.20 3.03 -10.09
CA ALA A 125 -20.88 2.71 -11.35
C ALA A 125 -22.40 2.57 -11.20
N THR A 126 -22.87 2.08 -10.05
CA THR A 126 -24.30 1.81 -9.81
C THR A 126 -25.00 2.92 -9.03
N ILE A 127 -24.29 3.91 -8.47
CA ILE A 127 -24.90 4.94 -7.61
C ILE A 127 -25.87 5.83 -8.37
N VAL A 128 -25.46 6.41 -9.51
CA VAL A 128 -26.31 7.32 -10.28
C VAL A 128 -27.52 6.60 -10.87
N PRO A 129 -27.38 5.40 -11.50
CA PRO A 129 -28.54 4.63 -11.94
C PRO A 129 -29.52 4.30 -10.81
N THR A 130 -29.01 3.96 -9.61
CA THR A 130 -29.86 3.61 -8.45
C THR A 130 -30.60 4.83 -7.90
N ILE A 131 -29.95 6.00 -7.82
CA ILE A 131 -30.61 7.24 -7.43
C ILE A 131 -31.66 7.62 -8.48
N ALA A 132 -31.32 7.58 -9.77
CA ALA A 132 -32.25 7.89 -10.87
C ALA A 132 -33.46 6.96 -10.88
N PHE A 133 -33.27 5.67 -10.62
CA PHE A 133 -34.37 4.71 -10.51
C PHE A 133 -35.30 5.03 -9.33
N GLN A 134 -34.76 5.33 -8.16
CA GLN A 134 -35.55 5.75 -6.99
C GLN A 134 -36.32 7.05 -7.29
N VAL A 135 -35.65 8.08 -7.84
CA VAL A 135 -36.28 9.35 -8.23
C VAL A 135 -37.40 9.14 -9.25
N GLY A 136 -37.16 8.35 -10.29
CA GLY A 136 -38.16 8.05 -11.33
C GLY A 136 -39.35 7.24 -10.80
N SER A 137 -39.17 6.47 -9.73
CA SER A 137 -40.26 5.67 -9.14
C SER A 137 -41.31 6.51 -8.40
N PHE A 138 -40.99 7.77 -8.03
CA PHE A 138 -41.94 8.67 -7.38
C PHE A 138 -42.95 9.32 -8.34
N HIS A 139 -42.63 9.45 -9.62
CA HIS A 139 -43.49 10.17 -10.56
C HIS A 139 -43.40 9.60 -11.98
N SER A 140 -44.55 9.32 -12.60
CA SER A 140 -44.62 8.70 -13.93
C SER A 140 -43.91 9.51 -15.03
N THR A 141 -43.99 10.84 -14.98
CA THR A 141 -43.26 11.72 -15.92
C THR A 141 -41.75 11.63 -15.75
N LEU A 142 -41.25 11.50 -14.51
CA LEU A 142 -39.81 11.30 -14.27
C LEU A 142 -39.39 9.92 -14.78
N LYS A 143 -40.18 8.88 -14.50
CA LYS A 143 -39.97 7.52 -15.03
C LYS A 143 -39.83 7.53 -16.56
N GLN A 144 -40.75 8.19 -17.26
CA GLN A 144 -40.73 8.31 -18.71
C GLN A 144 -39.52 9.12 -19.19
N SER A 145 -39.28 10.31 -18.63
CA SER A 145 -38.18 11.17 -19.04
C SER A 145 -36.81 10.50 -18.85
N ILE A 146 -36.61 9.76 -17.77
CA ILE A 146 -35.38 9.01 -17.51
C ILE A 146 -35.28 7.82 -18.47
N GLY A 147 -36.37 7.07 -18.66
CA GLY A 147 -36.42 5.96 -19.61
C GLY A 147 -36.06 6.40 -21.04
N THR A 148 -36.63 7.50 -21.50
CA THR A 148 -36.29 8.11 -22.80
C THR A 148 -34.82 8.51 -22.87
N ALA A 149 -34.29 9.18 -21.84
CA ALA A 149 -32.89 9.59 -21.81
C ALA A 149 -31.91 8.41 -21.90
N VAL A 150 -32.25 7.26 -21.31
CA VAL A 150 -31.45 6.03 -21.41
C VAL A 150 -31.61 5.38 -22.79
N ALA A 151 -32.82 5.36 -23.35
CA ALA A 151 -33.08 4.80 -24.68
C ALA A 151 -32.35 5.57 -25.79
N GLU A 152 -32.32 6.91 -25.70
CA GLU A 152 -31.65 7.80 -26.65
C GLU A 152 -30.12 7.82 -26.50
N ASN A 153 -29.59 7.45 -25.33
CA ASN A 153 -28.15 7.44 -25.06
C ASN A 153 -27.67 6.09 -24.49
N PRO A 154 -27.48 5.07 -25.37
CA PRO A 154 -27.02 3.73 -24.97
C PRO A 154 -25.73 3.68 -24.15
N PHE A 155 -24.85 4.68 -24.31
CA PHE A 155 -23.56 4.72 -23.62
C PHE A 155 -23.59 5.56 -22.33
N ILE A 156 -24.76 5.98 -21.85
CA ILE A 156 -24.87 6.87 -20.68
C ILE A 156 -24.09 6.35 -19.46
N PHE A 157 -24.16 5.05 -19.18
CA PHE A 157 -23.48 4.42 -18.03
C PHE A 157 -21.95 4.35 -18.15
N GLN A 158 -21.40 4.62 -19.34
CA GLN A 158 -19.96 4.70 -19.59
C GLN A 158 -19.43 6.14 -19.57
N LYS A 159 -20.32 7.14 -19.43
CA LYS A 159 -19.95 8.57 -19.33
C LYS A 159 -19.54 8.94 -17.89
N SER A 160 -18.97 10.13 -17.72
CA SER A 160 -18.61 10.67 -16.40
C SER A 160 -19.80 10.69 -15.43
N LEU A 161 -19.55 10.60 -14.13
CA LEU A 161 -20.62 10.65 -13.12
C LEU A 161 -21.44 11.95 -13.21
N GLN A 162 -20.77 13.07 -13.48
CA GLN A 162 -21.43 14.36 -13.70
C GLN A 162 -22.42 14.29 -14.88
N THR A 163 -22.01 13.72 -16.02
CA THR A 163 -22.89 13.59 -17.19
C THR A 163 -24.08 12.67 -16.91
N GLN A 164 -23.85 11.57 -16.20
CA GLN A 164 -24.91 10.66 -15.79
C GLN A 164 -25.93 11.37 -14.88
N MET A 165 -25.44 12.08 -13.86
CA MET A 165 -26.27 12.76 -12.86
C MET A 165 -27.04 13.94 -13.48
N ASP A 166 -26.41 14.69 -14.39
CA ASP A 166 -27.08 15.74 -15.18
C ASP A 166 -28.21 15.15 -16.04
N THR A 167 -27.91 14.10 -16.81
CA THR A 167 -28.84 13.53 -17.80
C THR A 167 -29.99 12.76 -17.16
N LEU A 168 -29.71 11.97 -16.12
CA LEU A 168 -30.66 11.02 -15.53
C LEU A 168 -31.39 11.57 -14.30
N ILE A 169 -30.93 12.67 -13.71
CA ILE A 169 -31.55 13.25 -12.51
C ILE A 169 -31.90 14.72 -12.74
N LEU A 170 -30.91 15.56 -13.04
CA LEU A 170 -31.09 17.03 -13.08
C LEU A 170 -32.05 17.48 -14.20
N ARG A 171 -31.82 17.03 -15.44
CA ARG A 171 -32.67 17.41 -16.59
C ARG A 171 -34.11 16.92 -16.45
N PRO A 172 -34.39 15.64 -16.10
CA PRO A 172 -35.76 15.19 -15.84
C PRO A 172 -36.50 16.02 -14.79
N LEU A 173 -35.83 16.40 -13.69
CA LEU A 173 -36.43 17.22 -12.64
C LEU A 173 -36.72 18.65 -13.09
N ARG A 174 -35.81 19.25 -13.87
CA ARG A 174 -36.03 20.58 -14.45
C ARG A 174 -37.19 20.57 -15.44
N HIS A 175 -37.30 19.55 -16.27
CA HIS A 175 -38.45 19.37 -17.17
C HIS A 175 -39.76 19.23 -16.40
N LEU A 176 -39.78 18.43 -15.32
CA LEU A 176 -40.98 18.30 -14.48
C LEU A 176 -41.40 19.64 -13.89
N ARG A 177 -40.47 20.46 -13.37
CA ARG A 177 -40.79 21.79 -12.83
C ARG A 177 -41.40 22.74 -13.85
N VAL A 178 -40.88 22.73 -15.07
CA VAL A 178 -41.44 23.55 -16.17
C VAL A 178 -42.85 23.07 -16.50
N CYS A 179 -43.08 21.76 -16.58
CA CYS A 179 -44.42 21.20 -16.78
C CYS A 179 -45.38 21.55 -15.64
N ASP A 180 -44.94 21.46 -14.38
CA ASP A 180 -45.73 21.82 -13.19
C ASP A 180 -46.14 23.29 -13.20
N GLN A 181 -45.21 24.20 -13.52
CA GLN A 181 -45.49 25.62 -13.66
C GLN A 181 -46.48 25.92 -14.80
N LEU A 182 -46.38 25.19 -15.93
CA LEU A 182 -47.28 25.36 -17.08
C LEU A 182 -48.68 24.77 -16.84
N LEU A 183 -48.78 23.68 -16.08
CA LEU A 183 -50.03 22.96 -15.82
C LEU A 183 -50.73 23.40 -14.53
N GLY A 184 -50.11 24.27 -13.72
CA GLY A 184 -50.65 24.73 -12.44
C GLY A 184 -50.63 23.65 -11.35
N ASN A 185 -49.79 22.63 -11.49
CA ASN A 185 -49.63 21.55 -10.52
C ASN A 185 -48.44 21.85 -9.58
N ALA A 186 -48.57 21.50 -8.31
CA ALA A 186 -47.48 21.56 -7.35
C ALA A 186 -47.07 20.13 -6.95
N THR A 187 -46.19 19.50 -7.73
CA THR A 187 -45.66 18.18 -7.35
C THR A 187 -44.75 18.32 -6.15
N ILE A 188 -45.18 17.81 -4.99
CA ILE A 188 -44.37 17.77 -3.77
C ILE A 188 -43.47 16.55 -3.85
N LEU A 189 -42.22 16.76 -4.29
CA LEU A 189 -41.22 15.70 -4.28
C LEU A 189 -40.55 15.61 -2.90
N PRO A 190 -40.32 14.38 -2.40
CA PRO A 190 -39.34 14.14 -1.35
C PRO A 190 -37.98 14.74 -1.75
N TYR A 191 -37.16 15.09 -0.77
CA TYR A 191 -35.96 15.90 -1.04
C TYR A 191 -34.70 15.42 -0.31
N ALA A 192 -34.81 14.44 0.59
CA ALA A 192 -33.65 13.89 1.28
C ALA A 192 -32.96 12.81 0.43
N ILE A 193 -31.66 12.97 0.17
CA ILE A 193 -30.82 11.96 -0.52
C ILE A 193 -29.71 11.54 0.44
N LEU A 194 -29.65 10.26 0.77
CA LEU A 194 -28.73 9.68 1.74
C LEU A 194 -27.71 8.77 1.04
N ILE A 195 -26.43 8.98 1.31
CA ILE A 195 -25.33 8.15 0.81
C ILE A 195 -24.47 7.70 1.99
N ASP A 196 -24.54 6.41 2.35
CA ASP A 196 -23.77 5.84 3.46
C ASP A 196 -22.54 5.09 2.97
N GLY A 197 -21.46 5.16 3.75
CA GLY A 197 -20.26 4.35 3.54
C GLY A 197 -19.47 4.74 2.31
N LEU A 198 -19.34 6.03 1.98
CA LEU A 198 -18.55 6.44 0.80
C LEU A 198 -17.08 5.96 0.86
N ASP A 199 -16.54 5.76 2.07
CA ASP A 199 -15.22 5.14 2.29
C ASP A 199 -15.17 3.64 1.91
N GLU A 200 -16.32 3.00 1.72
CA GLU A 200 -16.44 1.62 1.27
C GLU A 200 -16.44 1.49 -0.26
N CYS A 201 -16.44 2.62 -0.99
CA CYS A 201 -16.27 2.65 -2.44
C CYS A 201 -14.79 2.43 -2.84
N GLN A 202 -14.59 1.60 -3.86
CA GLN A 202 -13.28 1.34 -4.44
C GLN A 202 -12.73 2.57 -5.17
N GLY A 203 -11.50 2.96 -4.80
CA GLY A 203 -10.73 3.99 -5.48
C GLY A 203 -11.05 5.40 -4.98
N GLU A 204 -10.07 6.02 -4.33
CA GLU A 204 -10.20 7.38 -3.77
C GLU A 204 -10.52 8.44 -4.85
N ALA A 205 -9.91 8.33 -6.03
CA ALA A 205 -10.21 9.22 -7.16
C ALA A 205 -11.69 9.13 -7.60
N ARG A 206 -12.31 7.96 -7.48
CA ARG A 206 -13.74 7.76 -7.81
C ARG A 206 -14.65 8.36 -6.74
N GLN A 207 -14.23 8.31 -5.46
CA GLN A 207 -14.93 9.02 -4.39
C GLN A 207 -14.89 10.54 -4.65
N ALA A 208 -13.72 11.10 -5.00
CA ALA A 208 -13.58 12.53 -5.33
C ALA A 208 -14.42 12.96 -6.56
N GLU A 209 -14.48 12.12 -7.60
CA GLU A 209 -15.34 12.34 -8.77
C GLU A 209 -16.82 12.41 -8.36
N LEU A 210 -17.28 11.50 -7.48
CA LEU A 210 -18.65 11.50 -6.99
C LEU A 210 -18.96 12.76 -6.16
N LEU A 211 -18.08 13.18 -5.26
CA LEU A 211 -18.23 14.42 -4.48
C LEU A 211 -18.35 15.64 -5.39
N THR A 212 -17.54 15.69 -6.45
CA THR A 212 -17.59 16.75 -7.47
C THR A 212 -18.92 16.72 -8.23
N ALA A 213 -19.38 15.55 -8.64
CA ALA A 213 -20.69 15.41 -9.32
C ALA A 213 -21.86 15.84 -8.42
N ILE A 214 -21.84 15.49 -7.13
CA ILE A 214 -22.84 15.93 -6.15
C ILE A 214 -22.83 17.46 -6.04
N ARG A 215 -21.65 18.08 -5.94
CA ARG A 215 -21.50 19.55 -5.86
C ARG A 215 -22.10 20.27 -7.07
N LEU A 216 -21.84 19.75 -8.27
CA LEU A 216 -22.24 20.39 -9.52
C LEU A 216 -23.69 20.10 -9.91
N CYS A 217 -24.24 18.95 -9.54
CA CYS A 217 -25.57 18.52 -9.96
C CYS A 217 -26.61 18.53 -8.83
N LEU A 218 -26.40 17.78 -7.74
CA LEU A 218 -27.42 17.66 -6.68
C LEU A 218 -27.52 18.88 -5.78
N LEU A 219 -26.42 19.64 -5.66
CA LEU A 219 -26.36 20.92 -4.95
C LEU A 219 -26.54 22.12 -5.89
N ALA A 220 -27.16 21.96 -7.05
CA ALA A 220 -27.53 23.10 -7.90
C ALA A 220 -28.60 23.97 -7.22
N ASP A 221 -28.49 25.30 -7.28
CA ASP A 221 -29.33 26.24 -6.51
C ASP A 221 -30.83 26.16 -6.82
N ASP A 222 -31.18 25.66 -8.01
CA ASP A 222 -32.56 25.46 -8.41
C ASP A 222 -33.19 24.19 -7.82
N LEU A 223 -32.44 23.33 -7.13
CA LEU A 223 -32.95 22.07 -6.57
C LEU A 223 -33.13 22.09 -5.04
N PRO A 224 -34.15 21.39 -4.51
CA PRO A 224 -34.51 21.49 -3.10
C PRO A 224 -33.81 20.44 -2.22
N PHE A 225 -32.77 19.77 -2.72
CA PHE A 225 -32.25 18.56 -2.09
C PHE A 225 -31.44 18.83 -0.83
N ARG A 226 -31.66 17.97 0.17
CA ARG A 226 -30.82 17.83 1.36
C ARG A 226 -30.03 16.55 1.23
N ILE A 227 -28.71 16.68 1.13
CA ILE A 227 -27.82 15.56 0.91
C ILE A 227 -27.17 15.19 2.23
N PHE A 228 -27.19 13.91 2.59
CA PHE A 228 -26.53 13.40 3.78
C PHE A 228 -25.52 12.31 3.39
N ILE A 229 -24.24 12.59 3.58
CA ILE A 229 -23.14 11.66 3.33
C ILE A 229 -22.55 11.22 4.66
N ALA A 230 -22.41 9.91 4.91
CA ALA A 230 -21.51 9.42 5.95
C ALA A 230 -20.30 8.70 5.35
N SER A 231 -19.14 8.98 5.92
CA SER A 231 -17.88 8.40 5.48
C SER A 231 -16.82 8.43 6.59
N ARG A 232 -15.72 7.71 6.43
CA ARG A 232 -14.50 7.99 7.17
C ARG A 232 -13.87 9.29 6.67
N PRO A 233 -13.05 9.97 7.48
CA PRO A 233 -12.29 11.13 6.99
C PRO A 233 -11.11 10.64 6.13
N GLU A 234 -11.38 9.97 5.01
CA GLU A 234 -10.38 9.62 3.98
C GLU A 234 -9.96 10.88 3.23
N MET A 235 -8.84 10.81 2.51
CA MET A 235 -8.21 11.98 1.88
C MET A 235 -9.14 12.71 0.90
N ALA A 236 -9.96 12.01 0.10
CA ALA A 236 -11.00 12.62 -0.74
C ALA A 236 -12.02 13.45 0.05
N ILE A 237 -12.50 12.94 1.20
CA ILE A 237 -13.46 13.62 2.08
C ILE A 237 -12.79 14.81 2.76
N ARG A 238 -11.59 14.64 3.30
CA ARG A 238 -10.83 15.71 3.97
C ARG A 238 -10.57 16.87 3.02
N THR A 239 -10.02 16.60 1.84
CA THR A 239 -9.69 17.61 0.82
C THR A 239 -10.94 18.36 0.33
N ALA A 240 -12.09 17.69 0.27
CA ALA A 240 -13.33 18.35 -0.14
C ALA A 240 -13.89 19.28 0.95
N LEU A 241 -13.71 18.93 2.22
CA LEU A 241 -14.33 19.62 3.37
C LEU A 241 -13.39 20.61 4.10
N GLU A 242 -12.08 20.51 3.94
CA GLU A 242 -11.12 21.42 4.58
C GLU A 242 -11.27 22.88 4.09
N PRO A 243 -10.79 23.89 4.84
CA PRO A 243 -10.85 25.28 4.40
C PRO A 243 -10.19 25.46 3.01
N GLY A 244 -10.96 25.94 2.03
CA GLY A 244 -10.56 26.03 0.62
C GLY A 244 -11.00 24.86 -0.27
N GLY A 245 -11.55 23.79 0.32
CA GLY A 245 -12.15 22.66 -0.39
C GLY A 245 -13.48 23.01 -1.06
N HIS A 246 -13.77 22.36 -2.19
CA HIS A 246 -14.93 22.67 -3.04
C HIS A 246 -16.31 22.40 -2.40
N LEU A 247 -16.36 21.67 -1.28
CA LEU A 247 -17.57 21.42 -0.50
C LEU A 247 -17.62 22.20 0.82
N HIS A 248 -16.55 22.88 1.23
CA HIS A 248 -16.41 23.49 2.56
C HIS A 248 -17.59 24.42 2.92
N GLU A 249 -17.90 25.39 2.06
CA GLU A 249 -18.92 26.41 2.33
C GLU A 249 -20.37 25.89 2.29
N VAL A 250 -20.60 24.81 1.53
CA VAL A 250 -21.94 24.24 1.32
C VAL A 250 -22.26 23.09 2.27
N THR A 251 -21.29 22.70 3.11
CA THR A 251 -21.39 21.53 3.97
C THR A 251 -21.51 21.91 5.44
N ASN A 252 -22.46 21.30 6.13
CA ASN A 252 -22.42 21.15 7.58
C ASN A 252 -21.62 19.88 7.91
N HIS A 253 -20.44 20.03 8.51
CA HIS A 253 -19.56 18.90 8.84
C HIS A 253 -19.76 18.46 10.30
N LEU A 254 -20.15 17.20 10.50
CA LEU A 254 -20.39 16.61 11.82
C LEU A 254 -19.34 15.51 12.14
N PRO A 255 -18.29 15.83 12.90
CA PRO A 255 -17.33 14.84 13.38
C PRO A 255 -17.87 14.08 14.61
N LEU A 256 -18.10 12.76 14.46
CA LEU A 256 -18.63 11.92 15.54
C LEU A 256 -17.68 11.73 16.73
N SER A 257 -16.37 11.88 16.53
CA SER A 257 -15.35 11.61 17.57
C SER A 257 -15.20 12.73 18.60
N ASP A 258 -15.59 13.96 18.26
CA ASP A 258 -15.15 15.14 19.02
C ASP A 258 -16.27 15.71 19.90
N LYS A 259 -17.54 15.52 19.49
CA LYS A 259 -18.72 16.11 20.15
C LYS A 259 -19.58 15.11 20.92
N TYR A 260 -19.58 13.82 20.55
CA TYR A 260 -20.52 12.83 21.10
C TYR A 260 -19.83 11.62 21.74
N TYR A 261 -19.57 11.71 23.05
CA TYR A 261 -18.96 10.64 23.83
C TYR A 261 -19.88 9.41 23.93
N ALA A 262 -19.54 8.35 23.20
CA ALA A 262 -20.40 7.17 23.00
C ALA A 262 -20.49 6.22 24.21
N ALA A 263 -19.73 6.44 25.30
CA ALA A 263 -19.63 5.46 26.38
C ALA A 263 -20.98 5.18 27.08
N LYS A 264 -21.78 6.22 27.34
CA LYS A 264 -23.11 6.05 27.95
C LYS A 264 -24.03 5.20 27.09
N ASP A 265 -24.00 5.40 25.77
CA ASP A 265 -24.77 4.62 24.81
C ASP A 265 -24.28 3.17 24.76
N MET A 266 -22.97 2.94 24.79
CA MET A 266 -22.39 1.59 24.83
C MET A 266 -22.75 0.83 26.12
N CYS A 267 -22.75 1.50 27.28
CA CYS A 267 -23.24 0.90 28.54
C CYS A 267 -24.71 0.50 28.43
N ARG A 268 -25.56 1.38 27.88
CA ARG A 268 -27.00 1.12 27.70
C ARG A 268 -27.23 -0.06 26.76
N TYR A 269 -26.52 -0.10 25.64
CA TYR A 269 -26.53 -1.20 24.67
C TYR A 269 -26.16 -2.54 25.33
N LEU A 270 -25.00 -2.63 25.97
CA LEU A 270 -24.55 -3.87 26.61
C LEU A 270 -25.51 -4.33 27.71
N ARG A 271 -26.01 -3.41 28.56
CA ARG A 271 -26.95 -3.75 29.62
C ARG A 271 -28.25 -4.35 29.07
N LYS A 272 -28.84 -3.74 28.03
CA LYS A 272 -30.05 -4.23 27.37
C LYS A 272 -29.80 -5.61 26.74
N ARG A 273 -28.71 -5.74 26.01
CA ARG A 273 -28.36 -6.96 25.25
C ARG A 273 -27.95 -8.13 26.14
N PHE A 274 -27.18 -7.90 27.20
CA PHE A 274 -26.88 -8.93 28.21
C PHE A 274 -28.11 -9.32 29.03
N GLY A 275 -28.96 -8.35 29.38
CA GLY A 275 -30.25 -8.63 30.04
C GLY A 275 -31.14 -9.55 29.21
N ALA A 276 -31.16 -9.40 27.88
CA ALA A 276 -31.90 -10.27 26.98
C ALA A 276 -31.36 -11.71 26.93
N LEU A 277 -30.10 -11.94 27.33
CA LEU A 277 -29.50 -13.28 27.40
C LEU A 277 -29.71 -13.96 28.78
N SER A 278 -30.17 -13.24 29.80
CA SER A 278 -30.39 -13.79 31.14
C SER A 278 -31.27 -15.06 31.16
N PRO A 279 -32.34 -15.19 30.35
CA PRO A 279 -33.11 -16.45 30.28
C PRO A 279 -32.29 -17.64 29.77
N ARG A 280 -31.31 -17.42 28.88
CA ARG A 280 -30.43 -18.49 28.36
C ARG A 280 -29.42 -18.95 29.40
N VAL A 281 -28.96 -18.05 30.27
CA VAL A 281 -27.97 -18.37 31.32
C VAL A 281 -28.65 -18.96 32.56
N GLY A 282 -29.93 -18.66 32.79
CA GLY A 282 -30.66 -19.11 33.98
C GLY A 282 -30.29 -18.37 35.27
N ASN A 283 -29.42 -17.35 35.19
CA ASN A 283 -29.03 -16.49 36.31
C ASN A 283 -29.06 -15.02 35.86
N PRO A 284 -29.89 -14.14 36.45
CA PRO A 284 -29.95 -12.73 36.09
C PRO A 284 -28.72 -11.90 36.51
N GLN A 285 -27.86 -12.41 37.39
CA GLN A 285 -26.63 -11.75 37.87
C GLN A 285 -25.36 -12.30 37.21
N TRP A 286 -25.46 -12.81 35.99
CA TRP A 286 -24.32 -13.41 35.29
C TRP A 286 -23.28 -12.40 34.76
N PHE A 287 -23.57 -11.11 34.84
CA PHE A 287 -22.65 -10.01 34.53
C PHE A 287 -22.79 -8.90 35.58
N THR A 288 -21.75 -8.09 35.74
CA THR A 288 -21.69 -6.96 36.66
C THR A 288 -21.55 -5.62 35.90
N GLU A 289 -21.82 -4.50 36.58
CA GLU A 289 -21.53 -3.17 36.03
C GLU A 289 -20.04 -2.96 35.77
N ASN A 290 -19.17 -3.60 36.55
CA ASN A 290 -17.73 -3.55 36.32
C ASN A 290 -17.34 -4.23 35.00
N ASP A 291 -18.00 -5.34 34.64
CA ASP A 291 -17.76 -6.02 33.36
C ASP A 291 -18.17 -5.12 32.19
N ILE A 292 -19.34 -4.47 32.29
CA ILE A 292 -19.80 -3.50 31.28
C ILE A 292 -18.80 -2.35 31.14
N ASN A 293 -18.39 -1.74 32.26
CA ASN A 293 -17.45 -0.61 32.24
C ASN A 293 -16.11 -1.01 31.64
N THR A 294 -15.60 -2.21 31.95
CA THR A 294 -14.35 -2.74 31.39
C THR A 294 -14.43 -2.87 29.86
N LEU A 295 -15.54 -3.43 29.34
CA LEU A 295 -15.74 -3.57 27.89
C LEU A 295 -15.92 -2.21 27.19
N VAL A 296 -16.60 -1.26 27.83
CA VAL A 296 -16.83 0.09 27.29
C VAL A 296 -15.55 0.91 27.27
N GLU A 297 -14.73 0.81 28.32
CA GLU A 297 -13.43 1.47 28.39
C GLU A 297 -12.48 0.96 27.30
N ALA A 298 -12.44 -0.36 27.09
CA ALA A 298 -11.62 -0.97 26.03
C ALA A 298 -12.10 -0.61 24.62
N GLY A 299 -13.41 -0.45 24.43
CA GLY A 299 -13.97 0.01 23.16
C GLY A 299 -13.51 1.42 22.77
N SER A 300 -13.07 2.25 23.73
CA SER A 300 -12.51 3.60 23.47
C SER A 300 -13.35 4.45 22.50
N GLY A 301 -14.68 4.40 22.62
CA GLY A 301 -15.62 5.11 21.75
C GLY A 301 -15.99 4.40 20.44
N GLN A 302 -15.41 3.23 20.16
CA GLN A 302 -15.69 2.42 18.97
C GLN A 302 -16.79 1.41 19.27
N PHE A 303 -18.00 1.70 18.80
CA PHE A 303 -19.19 0.86 19.01
C PHE A 303 -19.03 -0.55 18.42
N VAL A 304 -18.23 -0.70 17.36
CA VAL A 304 -17.90 -2.01 16.78
C VAL A 304 -17.28 -2.96 17.80
N TYR A 305 -16.50 -2.46 18.77
CA TYR A 305 -15.90 -3.31 19.80
C TYR A 305 -16.99 -3.98 20.63
N VAL A 306 -17.89 -3.21 21.22
CA VAL A 306 -18.95 -3.75 22.08
C VAL A 306 -19.97 -4.57 21.30
N ALA A 307 -20.22 -4.25 20.03
CA ALA A 307 -21.07 -5.05 19.15
C ALA A 307 -20.43 -6.41 18.83
N THR A 308 -19.14 -6.45 18.47
CA THR A 308 -18.41 -7.71 18.23
C THR A 308 -18.35 -8.56 19.49
N VAL A 309 -18.10 -7.95 20.66
CA VAL A 309 -18.14 -8.65 21.96
C VAL A 309 -19.51 -9.27 22.21
N PHE A 310 -20.59 -8.51 22.03
CA PHE A 310 -21.94 -9.03 22.20
C PHE A 310 -22.21 -10.19 21.25
N ASN A 311 -21.89 -10.04 19.96
CA ASN A 311 -22.09 -11.09 18.96
C ASN A 311 -21.34 -12.37 19.35
N TYR A 312 -20.07 -12.25 19.78
CA TYR A 312 -19.27 -13.38 20.25
C TYR A 312 -19.90 -14.08 21.46
N ILE A 313 -20.39 -13.32 22.45
CA ILE A 313 -21.04 -13.84 23.67
C ILE A 313 -22.40 -14.48 23.36
N SER A 314 -23.15 -13.90 22.42
CA SER A 314 -24.50 -14.32 22.07
C SER A 314 -24.55 -15.61 21.24
N GLU A 315 -23.41 -16.10 20.77
CA GLU A 315 -23.28 -17.28 19.91
C GLU A 315 -24.11 -18.47 20.47
N PRO A 316 -25.02 -19.08 19.70
CA PRO A 316 -25.91 -20.13 20.19
C PRO A 316 -25.21 -21.36 20.78
N ARG A 317 -24.03 -21.73 20.27
CA ARG A 317 -23.31 -22.95 20.66
C ARG A 317 -22.47 -22.81 21.95
N GLY A 318 -22.38 -21.60 22.51
CA GLY A 318 -21.58 -21.32 23.71
C GLY A 318 -22.40 -20.85 24.91
N SER A 319 -21.85 -21.04 26.11
CA SER A 319 -22.34 -20.42 27.35
C SER A 319 -22.03 -18.93 27.33
N PRO A 320 -23.03 -18.03 27.40
CA PRO A 320 -22.79 -16.58 27.43
C PRO A 320 -21.89 -16.15 28.59
N ALA A 321 -22.06 -16.78 29.77
CA ALA A 321 -21.25 -16.47 30.95
C ALA A 321 -19.78 -16.85 30.77
N ASP A 322 -19.50 -18.01 30.16
CA ASP A 322 -18.12 -18.44 29.90
C ASP A 322 -17.45 -17.56 28.85
N ARG A 323 -18.16 -17.22 27.78
CA ARG A 323 -17.65 -16.33 26.73
C ARG A 323 -17.40 -14.91 27.24
N LEU A 324 -18.25 -14.40 28.13
CA LEU A 324 -18.01 -13.11 28.79
C LEU A 324 -16.71 -13.16 29.61
N ARG A 325 -16.52 -14.20 30.42
CA ARG A 325 -15.29 -14.40 31.18
C ARG A 325 -14.06 -14.46 30.28
N ILE A 326 -14.14 -15.19 29.16
CA ILE A 326 -13.06 -15.28 28.17
C ILE A 326 -12.73 -13.90 27.58
N VAL A 327 -13.73 -13.17 27.07
CA VAL A 327 -13.50 -11.85 26.46
C VAL A 327 -12.92 -10.84 27.45
N LEU A 328 -13.32 -10.88 28.71
CA LEU A 328 -12.76 -10.01 29.75
C LEU A 328 -11.25 -10.27 29.96
N THR A 329 -10.75 -11.50 29.75
CA THR A 329 -9.30 -11.79 29.80
C THR A 329 -8.52 -11.23 28.61
N TRP A 330 -9.19 -11.05 27.46
CA TRP A 330 -8.60 -10.43 26.27
C TRP A 330 -8.61 -8.90 26.36
N THR A 331 -9.44 -8.34 27.25
CA THR A 331 -9.68 -6.91 27.39
C THR A 331 -8.57 -6.24 28.20
N PRO A 332 -7.88 -5.19 27.70
CA PRO A 332 -6.79 -4.55 28.43
C PRO A 332 -7.29 -3.81 29.69
N HIS A 333 -6.60 -3.99 30.82
CA HIS A 333 -7.01 -3.45 32.13
C HIS A 333 -6.59 -1.99 32.41
N LYS A 334 -5.92 -1.30 31.48
CA LYS A 334 -5.53 0.11 31.60
C LYS A 334 -5.63 0.82 30.24
N ARG A 335 -5.91 2.13 30.24
CA ARG A 335 -5.67 3.01 29.10
C ARG A 335 -4.17 3.01 28.77
N GLN A 336 -3.73 2.05 27.96
CA GLN A 336 -2.42 2.10 27.32
C GLN A 336 -2.55 3.07 26.14
N GLY A 337 -1.91 4.23 26.28
CA GLY A 337 -1.72 5.12 25.15
C GLY A 337 -0.62 4.53 24.28
N ALA A 338 -0.96 3.99 23.11
CA ALA A 338 0.06 3.67 22.10
C ALA A 338 -0.46 3.60 20.66
N ARG A 339 -1.63 3.03 20.32
CA ARG A 339 -2.08 2.93 18.91
C ARG A 339 -3.61 2.99 18.74
N PRO A 340 -4.14 3.67 17.70
CA PRO A 340 -5.56 3.57 17.33
C PRO A 340 -5.92 2.09 17.02
N PHE A 341 -7.09 1.62 17.49
CA PHE A 341 -7.64 0.26 17.26
C PHE A 341 -6.98 -0.92 18.00
N GLU A 342 -5.97 -0.72 18.85
CA GLU A 342 -5.23 -1.82 19.49
C GLU A 342 -6.12 -2.84 20.25
N ALA A 343 -7.07 -2.36 21.06
CA ALA A 343 -8.00 -3.22 21.77
C ALA A 343 -8.90 -4.02 20.81
N LEU A 344 -9.33 -3.39 19.70
CA LEU A 344 -10.14 -4.02 18.68
C LEU A 344 -9.35 -5.08 17.90
N ASP A 345 -8.10 -4.79 17.55
CA ASP A 345 -7.20 -5.72 16.86
C ASP A 345 -6.93 -6.94 17.76
N ARG A 346 -6.70 -6.72 19.06
CA ARG A 346 -6.57 -7.79 20.03
C ARG A 346 -7.83 -8.66 20.13
N LEU A 347 -9.02 -8.06 20.10
CA LEU A 347 -10.28 -8.81 20.08
C LEU A 347 -10.38 -9.69 18.82
N TYR A 348 -10.09 -9.14 17.65
CA TYR A 348 -10.10 -9.89 16.39
C TYR A 348 -9.08 -11.03 16.37
N THR A 349 -7.84 -10.77 16.79
CA THR A 349 -6.78 -11.77 16.91
C THR A 349 -7.23 -12.95 17.78
N ASN A 350 -7.79 -12.68 18.97
CA ASN A 350 -8.18 -13.75 19.88
C ASN A 350 -9.40 -14.55 19.38
N ILE A 351 -10.37 -13.90 18.73
CA ILE A 351 -11.50 -14.61 18.11
C ILE A 351 -10.99 -15.53 16.98
N LEU A 352 -10.07 -15.05 16.15
CA LEU A 352 -9.48 -15.84 15.06
C LEU A 352 -8.66 -17.03 15.57
N LEU A 353 -7.82 -16.82 16.59
CA LEU A 353 -7.03 -17.89 17.19
C LEU A 353 -7.92 -18.95 17.86
N ALA A 354 -8.96 -18.53 18.58
CA ALA A 354 -9.91 -19.47 19.18
C ALA A 354 -10.67 -20.28 18.11
N ALA A 355 -11.06 -19.65 17.00
CA ALA A 355 -11.68 -20.35 15.88
C ALA A 355 -10.72 -21.29 15.15
N GLN A 356 -9.46 -20.88 14.99
CA GLN A 356 -8.41 -21.72 14.41
C GLN A 356 -8.19 -22.97 15.27
N GLU A 357 -8.02 -22.81 16.58
CA GLU A 357 -7.83 -23.94 17.51
C GLU A 357 -9.03 -24.90 17.46
N ALA A 358 -10.25 -24.38 17.47
CA ALA A 358 -11.46 -25.19 17.39
C ALA A 358 -11.59 -25.94 16.05
N TYR A 359 -11.22 -25.31 14.94
CA TYR A 359 -11.27 -25.92 13.60
C TYR A 359 -10.20 -27.01 13.43
N GLU A 360 -8.96 -26.71 13.80
CA GLU A 360 -7.81 -27.61 13.61
C GLU A 360 -7.80 -28.78 14.63
N PHE A 361 -8.54 -28.68 15.74
CA PHE A 361 -8.73 -29.77 16.71
C PHE A 361 -9.58 -30.93 16.17
N VAL A 362 -10.38 -30.72 15.13
CA VAL A 362 -11.22 -31.77 14.54
C VAL A 362 -10.37 -32.62 13.59
N ASP A 363 -10.23 -33.92 13.88
CA ASP A 363 -9.36 -34.86 13.15
C ASP A 363 -9.54 -34.84 11.61
N THR A 364 -10.77 -34.65 11.11
CA THR A 364 -11.05 -34.58 9.65
C THR A 364 -10.48 -33.34 8.97
N HIS A 365 -10.02 -32.36 9.74
CA HIS A 365 -9.39 -31.13 9.27
C HIS A 365 -7.87 -31.12 9.51
N CYS A 366 -7.30 -32.20 10.02
CA CYS A 366 -5.87 -32.33 10.27
C CYS A 366 -5.08 -32.19 8.95
N GLY A 367 -4.24 -31.14 8.86
CA GLY A 367 -3.47 -30.81 7.66
C GLY A 367 -4.06 -29.67 6.81
N HIS A 368 -5.28 -29.22 7.09
CA HIS A 368 -5.87 -28.02 6.45
C HIS A 368 -5.48 -26.76 7.21
N ASN A 369 -5.01 -25.73 6.49
CA ASN A 369 -4.63 -24.46 7.08
C ASN A 369 -5.85 -23.53 7.18
N PHE A 370 -6.38 -23.34 8.38
CA PHE A 370 -7.58 -22.55 8.65
C PHE A 370 -7.49 -21.13 8.05
N LEU A 371 -6.40 -20.42 8.35
CA LEU A 371 -6.21 -19.03 7.91
C LEU A 371 -6.11 -18.94 6.38
N MET A 372 -5.43 -19.88 5.72
CA MET A 372 -5.32 -19.95 4.26
C MET A 372 -6.69 -20.15 3.61
N ASN A 373 -7.46 -21.12 4.12
CA ASN A 373 -8.82 -21.40 3.62
C ASN A 373 -9.72 -20.16 3.79
N LEU A 374 -9.71 -19.54 4.97
CA LEU A 374 -10.51 -18.35 5.24
C LEU A 374 -10.14 -17.20 4.29
N ARG A 375 -8.83 -17.01 4.03
CA ARG A 375 -8.33 -16.01 3.08
C ARG A 375 -8.78 -16.32 1.64
N ILE A 376 -8.78 -17.58 1.23
CA ILE A 376 -9.26 -18.00 -0.09
C ILE A 376 -10.75 -17.69 -0.26
N TYR A 377 -11.59 -18.08 0.70
CA TYR A 377 -13.04 -17.80 0.63
C TYR A 377 -13.34 -16.30 0.65
N GLN A 378 -12.58 -15.49 1.42
CA GLN A 378 -12.70 -14.04 1.39
C GLN A 378 -12.43 -13.48 -0.02
N LEU A 379 -11.29 -13.85 -0.62
CA LEU A 379 -10.91 -13.35 -1.94
C LEU A 379 -11.90 -13.81 -3.01
N ASN A 380 -12.36 -15.06 -2.95
CA ASN A 380 -13.38 -15.59 -3.87
C ASN A 380 -14.73 -14.86 -3.75
N SER A 381 -15.09 -14.40 -2.54
CA SER A 381 -16.34 -13.65 -2.31
C SER A 381 -16.30 -12.22 -2.85
N SER A 382 -15.09 -11.69 -3.12
CA SER A 382 -14.90 -10.29 -3.56
C SER A 382 -15.10 -10.09 -5.07
N TYR A 383 -15.31 -11.16 -5.85
CA TYR A 383 -15.40 -11.10 -7.31
C TYR A 383 -16.84 -11.34 -7.85
N PRO A 384 -17.27 -10.63 -8.91
CA PRO A 384 -18.53 -10.89 -9.59
C PRO A 384 -18.60 -12.29 -10.23
N TYR A 385 -19.83 -12.81 -10.38
CA TYR A 385 -20.14 -14.18 -10.84
C TYR A 385 -19.59 -14.52 -12.25
N ASP A 386 -19.35 -13.48 -13.07
CA ASP A 386 -18.90 -13.62 -14.47
C ASP A 386 -17.41 -13.31 -14.69
N THR A 387 -16.63 -13.17 -13.62
CA THR A 387 -15.19 -12.93 -13.74
C THR A 387 -14.39 -14.23 -13.81
N ILE A 388 -13.27 -14.20 -14.54
CA ILE A 388 -12.30 -15.30 -14.61
C ILE A 388 -11.64 -15.56 -13.24
N HIS A 389 -11.87 -14.73 -12.21
CA HIS A 389 -11.30 -14.94 -10.88
C HIS A 389 -12.25 -15.68 -9.91
N TYR A 390 -13.49 -15.98 -10.32
CA TYR A 390 -14.52 -16.58 -9.47
C TYR A 390 -14.57 -18.12 -9.57
N TYR A 391 -14.66 -18.77 -8.40
CA TYR A 391 -14.94 -20.19 -8.23
C TYR A 391 -16.33 -20.37 -7.63
N ARG A 392 -17.15 -21.23 -8.26
CA ARG A 392 -18.39 -21.71 -7.63
C ARG A 392 -18.05 -22.50 -6.36
N PRO A 393 -18.90 -22.47 -5.32
CA PRO A 393 -18.60 -23.11 -4.03
C PRO A 393 -18.17 -24.57 -4.16
N HIS A 394 -18.88 -25.39 -4.93
CA HIS A 394 -18.54 -26.80 -5.10
C HIS A 394 -17.18 -27.02 -5.78
N ILE A 395 -16.83 -26.17 -6.76
CA ILE A 395 -15.51 -26.23 -7.43
C ILE A 395 -14.40 -25.86 -6.46
N LEU A 396 -14.61 -24.81 -5.65
CA LEU A 396 -13.62 -24.36 -4.68
C LEU A 396 -13.39 -25.42 -3.60
N ASN A 397 -14.46 -26.02 -3.08
CA ASN A 397 -14.37 -27.07 -2.07
C ASN A 397 -13.62 -28.28 -2.64
N SER A 398 -13.96 -28.75 -3.84
CA SER A 398 -13.23 -29.87 -4.47
C SER A 398 -11.75 -29.53 -4.68
N LEU A 399 -11.44 -28.33 -5.17
CA LEU A 399 -10.05 -27.92 -5.42
C LEU A 399 -9.19 -27.97 -4.14
N LEU A 400 -9.79 -27.62 -2.99
CA LEU A 400 -9.13 -27.57 -1.69
C LEU A 400 -9.26 -28.88 -0.90
N ASP A 401 -9.85 -29.92 -1.48
CA ASP A 401 -10.18 -31.19 -0.82
C ASP A 401 -11.03 -31.01 0.46
N LEU A 402 -12.02 -30.12 0.37
CA LEU A 402 -12.93 -29.79 1.48
C LEU A 402 -14.32 -30.39 1.29
N GLU A 403 -15.01 -30.60 2.41
CA GLU A 403 -16.40 -31.08 2.44
C GLU A 403 -17.38 -30.10 1.77
N SER A 404 -18.57 -30.59 1.38
CA SER A 404 -19.58 -29.76 0.69
C SER A 404 -20.05 -28.53 1.48
N ASN A 405 -20.05 -28.61 2.81
CA ASN A 405 -20.42 -27.55 3.75
C ASN A 405 -19.20 -26.83 4.37
N ALA A 406 -18.01 -26.93 3.77
CA ALA A 406 -16.77 -26.41 4.33
C ALA A 406 -16.81 -24.93 4.70
N ALA A 407 -17.48 -24.08 3.91
CA ALA A 407 -17.64 -22.67 4.24
C ALA A 407 -18.43 -22.44 5.54
N GLU A 408 -19.43 -23.27 5.83
CA GLU A 408 -20.22 -23.21 7.07
C GLU A 408 -19.41 -23.70 8.28
N ILE A 409 -18.61 -24.74 8.09
CA ILE A 409 -17.70 -25.26 9.12
C ILE A 409 -16.63 -24.22 9.45
N LEU A 410 -16.01 -23.64 8.42
CA LEU A 410 -14.92 -22.68 8.56
C LEU A 410 -15.33 -21.42 9.35
N ILE A 411 -16.59 -20.98 9.22
CA ILE A 411 -17.07 -19.80 9.92
C ILE A 411 -17.86 -20.12 11.20
N SER A 412 -17.97 -21.38 11.63
CA SER A 412 -18.83 -21.77 12.76
C SER A 412 -18.56 -20.95 14.01
N ASP A 413 -17.28 -20.71 14.30
CA ASP A 413 -16.81 -19.97 15.47
C ASP A 413 -16.43 -18.52 15.14
N LEU A 414 -16.60 -18.11 13.88
CA LEU A 414 -16.41 -16.75 13.38
C LEU A 414 -17.72 -16.00 13.13
N ARG A 415 -18.87 -16.54 13.54
CA ARG A 415 -20.20 -15.91 13.37
C ARG A 415 -20.37 -14.54 14.02
N SER A 416 -19.43 -14.12 14.86
CA SER A 416 -19.35 -12.75 15.39
C SER A 416 -18.72 -11.74 14.42
N LEU A 417 -18.02 -12.23 13.39
CA LEU A 417 -17.23 -11.45 12.42
C LEU A 417 -17.69 -11.67 10.97
N VAL A 418 -18.16 -12.88 10.64
CA VAL A 418 -18.46 -13.32 9.29
C VAL A 418 -19.75 -14.14 9.27
N THR A 419 -20.57 -13.97 8.24
CA THR A 419 -21.74 -14.81 7.95
C THR A 419 -21.68 -15.37 6.54
N LEU A 420 -22.53 -16.37 6.27
CA LEU A 420 -22.71 -16.91 4.94
C LEU A 420 -23.99 -16.33 4.34
N GLY A 421 -23.87 -15.76 3.14
CA GLY A 421 -25.03 -15.34 2.35
C GLY A 421 -25.78 -16.53 1.75
N GLU A 422 -27.00 -16.28 1.26
CA GLU A 422 -27.79 -17.28 0.49
C GLU A 422 -27.06 -17.78 -0.75
N ASP A 423 -26.14 -16.98 -1.28
CA ASP A 423 -25.25 -17.28 -2.40
C ASP A 423 -23.99 -18.06 -1.99
N HIS A 424 -23.94 -18.56 -0.74
CA HIS A 424 -22.81 -19.26 -0.13
C HIS A 424 -21.50 -18.45 -0.13
N ARG A 425 -21.60 -17.11 -0.14
CA ARG A 425 -20.44 -16.20 -0.05
C ARG A 425 -20.26 -15.68 1.36
N LEU A 426 -19.00 -15.44 1.74
CA LEU A 426 -18.68 -14.85 3.02
C LEU A 426 -19.05 -13.37 3.03
N ARG A 427 -19.89 -12.98 3.98
CA ARG A 427 -20.29 -11.60 4.26
C ARG A 427 -19.65 -11.17 5.57
N TRP A 428 -18.96 -10.04 5.53
CA TRP A 428 -18.17 -9.55 6.66
C TRP A 428 -18.97 -8.46 7.34
N TYR A 429 -19.19 -8.57 8.65
CA TYR A 429 -20.09 -7.63 9.34
C TYR A 429 -19.60 -6.20 9.31
N HIS A 430 -18.28 -5.98 9.32
CA HIS A 430 -17.75 -4.64 9.43
C HIS A 430 -16.40 -4.50 8.71
N LYS A 431 -16.27 -3.40 7.96
CA LYS A 431 -15.04 -3.07 7.21
C LYS A 431 -13.78 -3.02 8.08
N SER A 432 -13.88 -2.64 9.37
CA SER A 432 -12.71 -2.62 10.28
C SER A 432 -12.02 -3.97 10.45
N PHE A 433 -12.77 -5.07 10.35
CA PHE A 433 -12.20 -6.41 10.41
C PHE A 433 -11.49 -6.77 9.10
N LEU A 434 -12.06 -6.39 7.95
CA LEU A 434 -11.37 -6.48 6.66
C LEU A 434 -10.08 -5.64 6.66
N ASP A 435 -10.14 -4.40 7.16
CA ASP A 435 -8.96 -3.52 7.29
C ASP A 435 -7.89 -4.12 8.21
N PHE A 436 -8.28 -4.89 9.23
CA PHE A 436 -7.35 -5.62 10.10
C PHE A 436 -6.73 -6.79 9.32
N TRP A 437 -7.58 -7.58 8.66
CA TRP A 437 -7.22 -8.81 7.96
C TRP A 437 -6.41 -8.56 6.67
N ASP A 438 -6.56 -7.38 6.06
CA ASP A 438 -5.81 -6.94 4.88
C ASP A 438 -4.51 -6.17 5.19
N ASP A 439 -4.23 -5.85 6.46
CA ASP A 439 -3.05 -5.07 6.87
C ASP A 439 -2.06 -5.92 7.67
N SER A 440 -0.86 -6.13 7.12
CA SER A 440 0.20 -6.92 7.76
C SER A 440 0.66 -6.34 9.10
N SER A 441 0.59 -5.03 9.28
CA SER A 441 0.98 -4.36 10.53
C SER A 441 -0.03 -4.53 11.67
N ARG A 442 -1.29 -4.85 11.32
CA ARG A 442 -2.38 -5.08 12.28
C ARG A 442 -2.57 -6.57 12.56
N ALA A 443 -2.70 -7.39 11.52
CA ALA A 443 -2.91 -8.83 11.66
C ALA A 443 -1.64 -9.62 12.06
N ASN A 444 -0.44 -9.04 11.88
CA ASN A 444 0.84 -9.67 12.20
C ASN A 444 0.93 -11.10 11.64
N ASP A 445 1.12 -12.11 12.49
CA ASP A 445 1.28 -13.52 12.10
C ASP A 445 0.02 -14.13 11.46
N LEU A 446 -1.15 -13.51 11.64
CA LEU A 446 -2.40 -13.94 11.00
C LEU A 446 -2.51 -13.47 9.55
N PHE A 447 -1.64 -12.55 9.10
CA PHE A 447 -1.70 -11.97 7.76
C PHE A 447 -1.23 -12.96 6.69
N ILE A 448 -2.09 -13.20 5.69
CA ILE A 448 -1.74 -14.00 4.50
C ILE A 448 -1.73 -13.10 3.24
N PRO A 449 -0.55 -12.88 2.63
CA PRO A 449 -0.43 -12.13 1.38
C PRO A 449 -1.23 -12.77 0.23
N ARG A 450 -1.82 -11.95 -0.64
CA ARG A 450 -2.59 -12.43 -1.81
C ARG A 450 -1.76 -13.30 -2.75
N ALA A 451 -0.46 -13.03 -2.89
CA ALA A 451 0.44 -13.84 -3.70
C ALA A 451 0.64 -15.25 -3.12
N ARG A 452 0.66 -15.37 -1.78
CA ARG A 452 0.75 -16.69 -1.12
C ARG A 452 -0.53 -17.51 -1.35
N VAL A 453 -1.69 -16.85 -1.35
CA VAL A 453 -2.97 -17.48 -1.72
C VAL A 453 -2.95 -17.94 -3.18
N SER A 454 -2.48 -17.07 -4.08
CA SER A 454 -2.40 -17.37 -5.51
C SER A 454 -1.48 -18.57 -5.79
N ALA A 455 -0.33 -18.63 -5.09
CA ALA A 455 0.59 -19.74 -5.17
C ALA A 455 0.00 -21.06 -4.64
N HIS A 456 -0.73 -21.01 -3.51
CA HIS A 456 -1.41 -22.19 -2.97
C HIS A 456 -2.52 -22.70 -3.89
N LEU A 457 -3.37 -21.80 -4.42
CA LEU A 457 -4.37 -22.19 -5.41
C LEU A 457 -3.73 -22.76 -6.68
N ALA A 458 -2.62 -22.17 -7.16
CA ALA A 458 -1.88 -22.71 -8.30
C ALA A 458 -1.37 -24.14 -8.03
N GLN A 459 -0.89 -24.41 -6.82
CA GLN A 459 -0.50 -25.75 -6.39
C GLN A 459 -1.67 -26.73 -6.47
N CYS A 460 -2.84 -26.38 -5.95
CA CYS A 460 -4.04 -27.22 -6.05
C CYS A 460 -4.43 -27.48 -7.51
N HIS A 461 -4.39 -26.45 -8.37
CA HIS A 461 -4.69 -26.61 -9.80
C HIS A 461 -3.70 -27.57 -10.47
N MET A 462 -2.40 -27.42 -10.18
CA MET A 462 -1.34 -28.28 -10.67
C MET A 462 -1.51 -29.73 -10.22
N GLN A 463 -1.90 -29.97 -8.96
CA GLN A 463 -2.16 -31.32 -8.45
C GLN A 463 -3.28 -32.01 -9.22
N TYR A 464 -4.40 -31.33 -9.45
CA TYR A 464 -5.50 -31.86 -10.26
C TYR A 464 -5.06 -32.21 -11.69
N ILE A 465 -4.23 -31.36 -12.32
CA ILE A 465 -3.70 -31.63 -13.67
C ILE A 465 -2.76 -32.85 -13.68
N ILE A 466 -1.93 -33.02 -12.66
CA ILE A 466 -1.06 -34.19 -12.50
C ILE A 466 -1.91 -35.47 -12.37
N GLU A 467 -2.98 -35.43 -11.57
CA GLU A 467 -3.84 -36.58 -11.32
C GLU A 467 -4.75 -36.95 -12.49
N CYS A 468 -4.83 -36.09 -13.52
CA CYS A 468 -5.56 -36.39 -14.74
C CYS A 468 -5.03 -37.69 -15.38
N PRO A 469 -5.91 -38.66 -15.68
CA PRO A 469 -5.53 -39.88 -16.38
C PRO A 469 -4.88 -39.56 -17.73
N SER A 470 -3.74 -40.21 -18.01
CA SER A 470 -2.96 -40.00 -19.25
C SER A 470 -3.47 -40.79 -20.45
N GLU A 471 -4.40 -41.72 -20.24
CA GLU A 471 -4.96 -42.62 -21.25
C GLU A 471 -6.38 -42.18 -21.64
N PHE A 472 -6.48 -41.30 -22.64
CA PHE A 472 -7.73 -41.03 -23.34
C PHE A 472 -7.49 -40.99 -24.85
N THR A 473 -8.31 -41.72 -25.59
CA THR A 473 -8.08 -42.07 -27.01
C THR A 473 -8.57 -41.02 -28.00
N ASP A 474 -9.44 -40.11 -27.57
CA ASP A 474 -9.98 -39.03 -28.41
C ASP A 474 -9.55 -37.67 -27.86
N ILE A 475 -8.46 -37.13 -28.41
CA ILE A 475 -7.92 -35.80 -28.08
C ILE A 475 -8.76 -34.65 -28.66
N HIS A 476 -9.92 -34.94 -29.26
CA HIS A 476 -10.76 -33.96 -29.95
C HIS A 476 -12.11 -33.64 -29.29
N ARG A 477 -12.46 -34.29 -28.17
CA ARG A 477 -13.76 -34.09 -27.49
C ARG A 477 -13.61 -33.98 -25.99
N TRP A 478 -14.00 -32.85 -25.39
CA TRP A 478 -13.94 -32.67 -23.93
C TRP A 478 -14.76 -33.73 -23.17
N GLU A 479 -15.81 -34.24 -23.80
CA GLU A 479 -16.65 -35.30 -23.26
C GLU A 479 -15.90 -36.64 -23.11
N SER A 480 -14.83 -36.87 -23.87
CA SER A 480 -14.03 -38.11 -23.85
C SER A 480 -13.14 -38.25 -22.61
N LEU A 481 -12.91 -37.17 -21.86
CA LEU A 481 -12.17 -37.20 -20.60
C LEU A 481 -12.81 -38.22 -19.64
N PRO A 482 -12.05 -39.20 -19.10
CA PRO A 482 -12.55 -40.23 -18.19
C PRO A 482 -12.73 -39.70 -16.77
N LEU A 483 -13.39 -38.55 -16.64
CA LEU A 483 -13.71 -37.87 -15.40
C LEU A 483 -15.23 -37.74 -15.27
N SER A 484 -15.73 -37.77 -14.04
CA SER A 484 -17.12 -37.44 -13.76
C SER A 484 -17.45 -36.00 -14.19
N THR A 485 -18.72 -35.68 -14.39
CA THR A 485 -19.16 -34.33 -14.78
C THR A 485 -18.65 -33.24 -13.82
N SER A 486 -18.66 -33.52 -12.51
CA SER A 486 -18.13 -32.59 -11.50
C SER A 486 -16.61 -32.39 -11.61
N LEU A 487 -15.84 -33.47 -11.77
CA LEU A 487 -14.39 -33.40 -11.93
C LEU A 487 -14.00 -32.72 -13.25
N LYS A 488 -14.81 -32.84 -14.30
CA LYS A 488 -14.63 -32.08 -15.55
C LYS A 488 -14.77 -30.57 -15.32
N GLU A 489 -15.69 -30.11 -14.48
CA GLU A 489 -15.80 -28.67 -14.16
C GLU A 489 -14.59 -28.16 -13.37
N VAL A 490 -14.11 -28.95 -12.41
CA VAL A 490 -12.90 -28.62 -11.64
C VAL A 490 -11.68 -28.58 -12.55
N MET A 491 -11.51 -29.58 -13.41
CA MET A 491 -10.42 -29.63 -14.39
C MET A 491 -10.46 -28.44 -15.36
N TRP A 492 -11.64 -28.06 -15.83
CA TRP A 492 -11.81 -26.87 -16.69
C TRP A 492 -11.30 -25.60 -15.99
N LYS A 493 -11.69 -25.40 -14.73
CA LYS A 493 -11.21 -24.27 -13.93
C LYS A 493 -9.71 -24.38 -13.64
N ALA A 494 -9.21 -25.58 -13.38
CA ALA A 494 -7.80 -25.86 -13.14
C ALA A 494 -6.92 -25.38 -14.31
N VAL A 495 -7.29 -25.70 -15.55
CA VAL A 495 -6.48 -25.33 -16.72
C VAL A 495 -6.66 -23.87 -17.16
N THR A 496 -7.85 -23.30 -16.99
CA THR A 496 -8.15 -21.93 -17.44
C THR A 496 -7.69 -20.85 -16.47
N HIS A 497 -7.59 -21.15 -15.16
CA HIS A 497 -7.17 -20.16 -14.16
C HIS A 497 -5.67 -20.24 -13.81
N LEU A 498 -4.98 -21.34 -14.15
CA LEU A 498 -3.59 -21.56 -13.74
C LEU A 498 -2.65 -20.42 -14.16
N GLY A 499 -2.76 -19.93 -15.40
CA GLY A 499 -1.93 -18.83 -15.90
C GLY A 499 -2.09 -17.54 -15.09
N ILE A 500 -3.33 -17.23 -14.69
CA ILE A 500 -3.66 -16.05 -13.87
C ILE A 500 -3.13 -16.20 -12.44
N LEU A 501 -3.23 -17.40 -11.86
CA LEU A 501 -2.73 -17.64 -10.50
C LEU A 501 -1.18 -17.57 -10.45
N LEU A 502 -0.52 -18.08 -11.50
CA LEU A 502 0.93 -17.96 -11.66
C LEU A 502 1.34 -16.48 -11.83
N SER A 503 0.57 -15.68 -12.58
CA SER A 503 0.85 -14.25 -12.76
C SER A 503 0.56 -13.42 -11.50
N GLY A 504 -0.38 -13.83 -10.65
CA GLY A 504 -0.67 -13.23 -9.35
C GLY A 504 0.38 -13.50 -8.27
N SER A 505 1.34 -14.41 -8.52
CA SER A 505 2.37 -14.85 -7.56
C SER A 505 3.74 -14.16 -7.76
N ARG A 506 3.75 -12.95 -8.34
CA ARG A 506 4.99 -12.24 -8.77
C ARG A 506 5.79 -11.54 -7.66
N ASP A 507 5.30 -11.52 -6.41
CA ASP A 507 6.07 -10.97 -5.30
C ASP A 507 7.06 -12.00 -4.71
N ALA A 508 8.03 -11.52 -3.91
CA ALA A 508 9.10 -12.37 -3.38
C ALA A 508 8.59 -13.57 -2.54
N ALA A 509 7.48 -13.40 -1.82
CA ALA A 509 6.87 -14.43 -0.99
C ALA A 509 6.13 -15.49 -1.82
N GLY A 510 5.42 -15.07 -2.88
CA GLY A 510 4.76 -15.95 -3.83
C GLY A 510 5.75 -16.75 -4.67
N ILE A 511 6.84 -16.12 -5.12
CA ILE A 511 7.88 -16.76 -5.95
C ILE A 511 8.58 -17.91 -5.21
N GLU A 512 8.95 -17.74 -3.95
CA GLU A 512 9.64 -18.80 -3.20
C GLU A 512 8.73 -20.02 -2.96
N HIS A 513 7.44 -19.80 -2.65
CA HIS A 513 6.49 -20.87 -2.41
C HIS A 513 6.18 -21.66 -3.70
N ILE A 514 5.94 -20.95 -4.80
CA ILE A 514 5.55 -21.56 -6.07
C ILE A 514 6.72 -22.27 -6.76
N ARG A 515 7.97 -21.85 -6.49
CA ARG A 515 9.18 -22.46 -7.05
C ARG A 515 9.23 -23.97 -6.83
N ARG A 516 9.01 -24.44 -5.60
CA ARG A 516 9.06 -25.88 -5.27
C ARG A 516 7.93 -26.64 -5.95
N VAL A 517 6.74 -26.07 -5.91
CA VAL A 517 5.53 -26.64 -6.53
C VAL A 517 5.73 -26.85 -8.03
N ILE A 518 6.32 -25.87 -8.72
CA ILE A 518 6.51 -26.00 -10.17
C ILE A 518 7.60 -27.02 -10.53
N VAL A 519 8.65 -27.14 -9.72
CA VAL A 519 9.66 -28.20 -9.92
C VAL A 519 8.98 -29.56 -9.85
N ASP A 520 8.17 -29.79 -8.82
CA ASP A 520 7.43 -31.05 -8.66
C ASP A 520 6.45 -31.29 -9.83
N PHE A 521 5.68 -30.27 -10.21
CA PHE A 521 4.80 -30.31 -11.38
C PHE A 521 5.55 -30.66 -12.68
N THR A 522 6.75 -30.13 -12.84
CA THR A 522 7.61 -30.42 -14.01
C THR A 522 8.10 -31.86 -13.99
N LEU A 523 8.57 -32.35 -12.84
CA LEU A 523 9.08 -33.70 -12.67
C LEU A 523 8.00 -34.77 -12.89
N GLN A 524 6.74 -34.46 -12.60
CA GLN A 524 5.61 -35.37 -12.79
C GLN A 524 4.95 -35.26 -14.18
N CYS A 525 5.67 -34.73 -15.18
CA CYS A 525 5.18 -34.50 -16.54
C CYS A 525 3.90 -33.62 -16.62
N GLY A 526 3.68 -32.75 -15.63
CA GLY A 526 2.47 -31.91 -15.53
C GLY A 526 2.28 -30.98 -16.73
N TRP A 527 3.35 -30.47 -17.33
CA TRP A 527 3.27 -29.62 -18.53
C TRP A 527 2.73 -30.34 -19.77
N GLU A 528 3.11 -31.60 -19.95
CA GLU A 528 2.60 -32.41 -21.06
C GLU A 528 1.10 -32.68 -20.88
N LYS A 529 0.69 -33.02 -19.65
CA LYS A 529 -0.73 -33.21 -19.30
C LYS A 529 -1.53 -31.92 -19.48
N LEU A 530 -1.00 -30.78 -19.00
CA LEU A 530 -1.62 -29.47 -19.19
C LEU A 530 -1.83 -29.16 -20.68
N GLY A 531 -0.82 -29.40 -21.52
CA GLY A 531 -0.94 -29.20 -22.97
C GLY A 531 -2.06 -30.04 -23.61
N LYS A 532 -2.17 -31.32 -23.24
CA LYS A 532 -3.24 -32.21 -23.74
C LYS A 532 -4.63 -31.76 -23.30
N VAL A 533 -4.80 -31.35 -22.03
CA VAL A 533 -6.09 -30.90 -21.51
C VAL A 533 -6.48 -29.52 -22.05
N LEU A 534 -5.52 -28.61 -22.25
CA LEU A 534 -5.77 -27.30 -22.87
C LEU A 534 -6.26 -27.42 -24.32
N LEU A 535 -5.74 -28.37 -25.09
CA LEU A 535 -6.21 -28.64 -26.45
C LEU A 535 -7.69 -29.04 -26.46
N LEU A 536 -8.09 -29.95 -25.57
CA LEU A 536 -9.49 -30.34 -25.39
C LEU A 536 -10.37 -29.16 -24.95
N ALA A 537 -9.86 -28.33 -24.03
CA ALA A 537 -10.59 -27.17 -23.51
C ALA A 537 -10.87 -26.15 -24.63
N SER A 538 -9.87 -25.88 -25.47
CA SER A 538 -9.95 -24.95 -26.59
C SER A 538 -11.02 -25.33 -27.63
N GLN A 539 -11.15 -26.62 -27.93
CA GLN A 539 -12.13 -27.12 -28.90
C GLN A 539 -13.56 -27.02 -28.36
N LYS A 540 -13.78 -27.35 -27.08
CA LYS A 540 -15.09 -27.15 -26.43
C LYS A 540 -15.50 -25.68 -26.43
N GLU A 541 -14.58 -24.75 -26.21
CA GLU A 541 -14.88 -23.31 -26.23
C GLU A 541 -15.27 -22.84 -27.64
N LEU A 542 -14.59 -23.35 -28.67
CA LEU A 542 -14.90 -23.12 -30.08
C LEU A 542 -16.29 -23.67 -30.48
N GLU A 543 -16.65 -24.87 -30.01
CA GLU A 543 -17.94 -25.50 -30.27
C GLU A 543 -19.11 -24.81 -29.55
N GLN A 544 -18.89 -24.26 -28.35
CA GLN A 544 -19.94 -23.61 -27.56
C GLN A 544 -20.15 -22.12 -27.88
N CYS A 545 -19.13 -21.39 -28.33
CA CYS A 545 -19.21 -19.93 -28.43
C CYS A 545 -19.63 -19.38 -29.81
N GLY A 546 -19.58 -20.17 -30.88
CA GLY A 546 -20.07 -19.78 -32.22
C GLY A 546 -19.42 -18.53 -32.86
N TYR A 547 -18.49 -17.84 -32.19
CA TYR A 547 -17.81 -16.62 -32.66
C TYR A 547 -16.38 -16.50 -32.09
N PRO A 548 -15.40 -15.99 -32.86
CA PRO A 548 -13.98 -15.94 -32.45
C PRO A 548 -13.63 -14.96 -31.32
N SER A 549 -14.52 -14.03 -30.96
CA SER A 549 -14.20 -12.93 -30.03
C SER A 549 -14.14 -13.35 -28.55
N LYS A 550 -14.72 -14.51 -28.19
CA LYS A 550 -14.60 -15.10 -26.84
C LYS A 550 -13.37 -16.03 -26.68
N CYS A 551 -12.72 -16.45 -27.77
CA CYS A 551 -11.52 -17.32 -27.75
C CYS A 551 -10.25 -16.68 -27.18
N ASN A 552 -10.28 -15.43 -26.74
CA ASN A 552 -9.12 -14.73 -26.21
C ASN A 552 -8.61 -15.31 -24.87
N ILE A 553 -9.45 -15.96 -24.07
CA ILE A 553 -9.11 -16.40 -22.70
C ILE A 553 -8.00 -17.47 -22.71
N LEU A 554 -8.08 -18.45 -23.62
CA LEU A 554 -7.08 -19.51 -23.74
C LEU A 554 -5.76 -19.01 -24.36
N MET A 555 -5.83 -18.00 -25.23
CA MET A 555 -4.65 -17.38 -25.85
C MET A 555 -3.83 -16.56 -24.84
N TYR A 556 -4.50 -15.78 -23.97
CA TYR A 556 -3.85 -15.07 -22.86
C TYR A 556 -3.21 -16.04 -21.85
N CYS A 557 -3.87 -17.17 -21.55
CA CYS A 557 -3.31 -18.18 -20.64
C CYS A 557 -2.05 -18.85 -21.21
N LEU A 558 -2.00 -19.13 -22.52
CA LEU A 558 -0.83 -19.70 -23.17
C LEU A 558 0.34 -18.70 -23.20
N ASP A 559 0.09 -17.43 -23.50
CA ASP A 559 1.14 -16.39 -23.48
C ASP A 559 1.68 -16.15 -22.06
N ASP A 560 0.82 -16.08 -21.04
CA ASP A 560 1.24 -15.92 -19.65
C ASP A 560 1.99 -17.14 -19.10
N VAL A 561 1.55 -18.36 -19.43
CA VAL A 561 2.26 -19.61 -19.06
C VAL A 561 3.62 -19.70 -19.75
N VAL A 562 3.73 -19.28 -21.02
CA VAL A 562 5.01 -19.28 -21.75
C VAL A 562 5.96 -18.20 -21.23
N VAL A 563 5.47 -17.00 -20.92
CA VAL A 563 6.26 -15.93 -20.29
C VAL A 563 6.74 -16.35 -18.89
N TYR A 564 5.87 -17.00 -18.13
CA TYR A 564 6.18 -17.47 -16.78
C TYR A 564 7.13 -18.67 -16.76
N LEU A 565 6.98 -19.63 -17.68
CA LEU A 565 7.93 -20.73 -17.90
C LEU A 565 9.32 -20.21 -18.28
N LYS A 566 9.41 -19.14 -19.08
CA LYS A 566 10.68 -18.46 -19.41
C LYS A 566 11.30 -17.79 -18.19
N CYS A 567 10.50 -17.11 -17.36
CA CYS A 567 10.97 -16.54 -16.09
C CYS A 567 11.40 -17.61 -15.09
N LEU A 568 10.69 -18.73 -15.01
CA LEU A 568 11.00 -19.82 -14.09
C LEU A 568 12.22 -20.63 -14.54
N MET A 569 12.41 -20.87 -15.84
CA MET A 569 13.66 -21.46 -16.33
C MET A 569 14.87 -20.57 -16.01
N ALA A 570 14.71 -19.24 -16.03
CA ALA A 570 15.74 -18.31 -15.57
C ALA A 570 15.99 -18.41 -14.05
N ILE A 571 14.94 -18.63 -13.26
CA ILE A 571 15.03 -18.80 -11.79
C ILE A 571 15.61 -20.17 -11.41
N LEU A 572 15.19 -21.28 -12.02
CA LEU A 572 15.68 -22.64 -11.75
C LEU A 572 17.17 -22.81 -12.10
N ASN A 573 17.63 -22.13 -13.15
CA ASN A 573 19.05 -22.07 -13.49
C ASN A 573 19.92 -21.31 -12.47
N SER A 574 19.32 -20.60 -11.49
CA SER A 574 20.05 -19.87 -10.44
C SER A 574 20.27 -20.62 -9.12
N THR A 575 19.66 -21.80 -8.89
CA THR A 575 19.84 -22.57 -7.61
C THR A 575 20.46 -23.96 -7.77
N ALA A 576 20.77 -24.40 -8.99
CA ALA A 576 21.51 -25.64 -9.21
C ALA A 576 23.01 -25.57 -8.79
N THR A 577 23.47 -24.46 -8.22
CA THR A 577 24.88 -24.25 -7.81
C THR A 577 25.17 -24.43 -6.33
N ASN A 578 24.18 -24.65 -5.45
CA ASN A 578 24.39 -24.77 -4.00
C ASN A 578 23.87 -26.08 -3.39
N GLY A 579 24.32 -27.22 -3.90
CA GLY A 579 24.12 -28.51 -3.24
C GLY A 579 24.87 -29.65 -3.91
N ILE A 580 25.63 -30.40 -3.10
CA ILE A 580 26.36 -31.65 -3.39
C ILE A 580 27.86 -31.46 -3.68
N ALA A 581 28.67 -31.66 -2.63
CA ALA A 581 30.04 -32.16 -2.72
C ALA A 581 30.21 -33.34 -1.73
N ALA A 582 30.92 -34.38 -2.22
CA ALA A 582 31.21 -35.71 -1.63
C ALA A 582 30.07 -36.74 -1.78
N THR A 583 30.20 -37.88 -2.48
CA THR A 583 31.36 -38.78 -2.71
C THR A 583 31.26 -39.60 -4.02
N ASN A 584 32.40 -39.73 -4.72
CA ASN A 584 32.93 -40.83 -5.56
C ASN A 584 32.04 -41.66 -6.53
N GLY A 585 32.42 -41.66 -7.81
CA GLY A 585 32.64 -42.91 -8.57
C GLY A 585 32.00 -43.09 -9.96
N VAL A 586 32.82 -42.88 -11.01
CA VAL A 586 32.91 -43.68 -12.27
C VAL A 586 31.94 -43.41 -13.46
N ASN A 587 32.57 -43.00 -14.57
CA ASN A 587 32.30 -43.18 -16.02
C ASN A 587 31.06 -42.54 -16.72
N GLY A 588 31.29 -41.35 -17.27
CA GLY A 588 31.32 -41.07 -18.72
C GLY A 588 30.07 -41.30 -19.58
N VAL A 589 29.36 -40.21 -19.94
CA VAL A 589 28.76 -39.98 -21.28
C VAL A 589 28.76 -38.46 -21.59
N SER A 590 29.06 -38.13 -22.84
CA SER A 590 29.23 -36.77 -23.40
C SER A 590 27.94 -35.94 -23.49
N LYS A 591 28.12 -34.64 -23.19
CA LYS A 591 27.30 -33.42 -23.36
C LYS A 591 26.19 -33.42 -24.43
N ASN A 592 25.05 -32.79 -24.06
CA ASN A 592 24.29 -31.88 -24.91
C ASN A 592 23.61 -30.76 -24.09
N GLY A 593 24.26 -29.59 -24.00
CA GLY A 593 23.67 -28.30 -24.39
C GLY A 593 22.69 -27.51 -23.49
N VAL A 594 22.84 -27.45 -22.16
CA VAL A 594 22.22 -26.34 -21.38
C VAL A 594 23.13 -25.10 -21.51
N LYS A 595 22.63 -24.00 -22.09
CA LYS A 595 23.36 -22.72 -22.06
C LYS A 595 23.46 -22.26 -20.60
N PRO A 596 24.66 -22.05 -20.03
CA PRO A 596 24.81 -21.55 -18.67
C PRO A 596 24.15 -20.17 -18.57
N GLY A 597 23.50 -19.89 -17.44
CA GLY A 597 22.96 -18.56 -17.15
C GLY A 597 24.04 -17.47 -17.15
N PRO A 598 23.65 -16.18 -17.08
CA PRO A 598 24.61 -15.07 -17.07
C PRO A 598 25.64 -15.25 -15.95
N ALA A 599 26.93 -15.11 -16.26
CA ALA A 599 28.01 -15.30 -15.30
C ALA A 599 27.91 -14.31 -14.13
N PRO A 600 28.14 -14.75 -12.88
CA PRO A 600 28.19 -13.87 -11.72
C PRO A 600 29.44 -12.98 -11.76
N LEU A 601 29.43 -11.89 -10.99
CA LEU A 601 30.61 -11.09 -10.75
C LEU A 601 31.64 -11.92 -10.00
N ASP A 602 32.82 -12.11 -10.62
CA ASP A 602 33.85 -13.02 -10.11
C ASP A 602 35.15 -12.26 -9.88
N ALA A 603 35.48 -12.05 -8.61
CA ALA A 603 36.68 -11.33 -8.21
C ALA A 603 37.98 -12.06 -8.58
N SER A 604 37.94 -13.39 -8.77
CA SER A 604 39.13 -14.18 -9.15
C SER A 604 39.59 -13.92 -10.59
N LYS A 605 38.73 -13.35 -11.43
CA LYS A 605 39.01 -12.98 -12.82
C LYS A 605 39.58 -11.57 -12.97
N LEU A 606 39.92 -10.91 -11.86
CA LEU A 606 40.45 -9.55 -11.87
C LEU A 606 41.73 -9.45 -12.72
N VAL A 607 41.70 -8.53 -13.68
CA VAL A 607 42.87 -8.14 -14.47
C VAL A 607 43.34 -6.77 -13.99
N VAL A 608 44.63 -6.66 -13.65
CA VAL A 608 45.23 -5.38 -13.22
C VAL A 608 46.20 -4.89 -14.28
N THR A 609 45.94 -3.69 -14.80
CA THR A 609 46.80 -2.97 -15.74
C THR A 609 47.22 -1.65 -15.08
N LEU A 610 48.48 -1.53 -14.70
CA LEU A 610 48.98 -0.33 -14.03
C LEU A 610 49.28 0.79 -15.04
N ALA A 611 49.10 2.04 -14.62
CA ALA A 611 49.46 3.22 -15.41
C ALA A 611 50.97 3.30 -15.61
N GLU A 612 51.40 3.52 -16.85
CA GLU A 612 52.83 3.69 -17.20
C GLU A 612 53.44 4.94 -16.54
N LYS A 613 52.61 5.98 -16.35
CA LYS A 613 53.00 7.24 -15.70
C LYS A 613 51.99 7.61 -14.63
N LEU A 614 52.46 7.67 -13.39
CA LEU A 614 51.66 8.08 -12.24
C LEU A 614 51.49 9.61 -12.21
N LYS A 615 50.32 10.08 -11.79
CA LYS A 615 50.03 11.50 -11.61
C LYS A 615 50.79 12.06 -10.41
N PRO A 616 51.12 13.36 -10.36
CA PRO A 616 51.65 13.97 -9.14
C PRO A 616 50.59 13.92 -8.03
N LEU A 617 51.05 13.70 -6.79
CA LEU A 617 50.17 13.82 -5.63
C LEU A 617 49.96 15.32 -5.32
N PRO A 618 48.72 15.79 -5.14
CA PRO A 618 48.47 17.16 -4.73
C PRO A 618 48.88 17.36 -3.27
N GLU A 619 49.23 18.60 -2.91
CA GLU A 619 49.41 18.97 -1.51
C GLU A 619 48.10 18.77 -0.73
N PRO A 620 48.10 18.13 0.45
CA PRO A 620 46.89 17.81 1.18
C PRO A 620 45.97 19.02 1.42
N GLU A 621 46.52 20.18 1.77
CA GLU A 621 45.78 21.40 2.05
C GLU A 621 45.06 21.97 0.81
N SER A 622 45.51 21.60 -0.38
CA SER A 622 44.91 22.01 -1.65
C SER A 622 43.71 21.15 -2.05
N LEU A 623 43.48 20.00 -1.39
CA LEU A 623 42.45 19.05 -1.75
C LEU A 623 41.04 19.68 -1.70
N VAL A 624 40.30 19.45 -2.78
CA VAL A 624 38.87 19.76 -2.87
C VAL A 624 38.11 18.47 -3.16
N PHE A 625 37.07 18.22 -2.38
CA PHE A 625 36.30 16.98 -2.45
C PHE A 625 35.83 16.68 -3.89
N GLY A 626 36.23 15.52 -4.41
CA GLY A 626 35.77 15.00 -5.70
C GLY A 626 36.39 15.64 -6.94
N GLN A 627 37.39 16.53 -6.81
CA GLN A 627 38.01 17.20 -7.96
C GLN A 627 39.29 16.53 -8.47
N THR A 628 39.96 15.73 -7.63
CA THR A 628 41.19 15.02 -8.00
C THR A 628 40.88 13.54 -8.18
N GLN A 629 41.23 12.96 -9.33
CA GLN A 629 41.04 11.54 -9.61
C GLN A 629 42.36 10.79 -9.47
N THR A 630 42.30 9.62 -8.84
CA THR A 630 43.46 8.72 -8.66
C THR A 630 43.98 8.13 -9.97
N ASP A 631 45.04 7.32 -9.91
CA ASP A 631 45.74 6.83 -11.10
C ASP A 631 44.90 5.82 -11.91
N HIS A 632 44.13 4.96 -11.23
CA HIS A 632 43.33 3.89 -11.83
C HIS A 632 41.84 4.00 -11.49
N MET A 633 41.04 3.17 -12.16
CA MET A 633 39.65 2.88 -11.84
C MET A 633 39.40 1.37 -11.92
N LEU A 634 38.47 0.86 -11.11
CA LEU A 634 37.91 -0.49 -11.27
C LEU A 634 36.71 -0.40 -12.21
N ILE A 635 36.58 -1.30 -13.18
CA ILE A 635 35.44 -1.35 -14.09
C ILE A 635 35.08 -2.78 -14.49
N VAL A 636 33.80 -3.05 -14.68
CA VAL A 636 33.29 -4.30 -15.22
C VAL A 636 31.95 -4.05 -15.93
N ASN A 637 31.79 -4.66 -17.10
CA ASN A 637 30.56 -4.57 -17.88
C ASN A 637 29.69 -5.81 -17.66
N TYR A 638 28.38 -5.60 -17.71
CA TYR A 638 27.37 -6.64 -17.72
C TYR A 638 26.78 -6.77 -19.13
N ASP A 639 26.92 -7.96 -19.69
CA ASP A 639 26.31 -8.36 -20.95
C ASP A 639 25.02 -9.15 -20.66
N PRO A 640 23.90 -8.84 -21.35
CA PRO A 640 22.62 -9.48 -21.09
C PRO A 640 22.63 -11.01 -21.32
N VAL A 641 23.57 -11.52 -22.11
CA VAL A 641 23.68 -12.94 -22.45
C VAL A 641 24.79 -13.61 -21.63
N LYS A 642 25.95 -12.95 -21.50
CA LYS A 642 27.14 -13.54 -20.87
C LYS A 642 27.23 -13.26 -19.37
N GLY A 643 26.51 -12.26 -18.86
CA GLY A 643 26.59 -11.78 -17.49
C GLY A 643 27.77 -10.82 -17.25
N TRP A 644 28.28 -10.82 -16.02
CA TRP A 644 29.42 -9.97 -15.64
C TRP A 644 30.71 -10.45 -16.34
N GLY A 645 31.41 -9.51 -16.97
CA GLY A 645 32.73 -9.73 -17.56
C GLY A 645 33.83 -9.89 -16.51
N ALA A 646 35.07 -10.02 -16.99
CA ALA A 646 36.24 -9.95 -16.12
C ALA A 646 36.38 -8.52 -15.56
N PRO A 647 36.46 -8.33 -14.24
CA PRO A 647 36.71 -7.02 -13.67
C PRO A 647 38.13 -6.55 -14.00
N GLU A 648 38.29 -5.26 -14.27
CA GLU A 648 39.57 -4.65 -14.63
C GLU A 648 39.89 -3.50 -13.66
N ILE A 649 41.07 -3.51 -13.05
CA ILE A 649 41.70 -2.29 -12.52
C ILE A 649 42.62 -1.77 -13.61
N LYS A 650 42.37 -0.56 -14.11
CA LYS A 650 43.12 0.02 -15.23
C LYS A 650 43.28 1.54 -15.10
N PRO A 651 44.19 2.17 -15.88
CA PRO A 651 44.39 3.62 -15.79
C PRO A 651 43.07 4.39 -15.96
N TYR A 652 42.88 5.42 -15.14
CA TYR A 652 41.67 6.23 -15.15
C TYR A 652 41.45 6.85 -16.53
N ALA A 653 40.26 6.65 -17.10
CA ALA A 653 39.89 7.17 -18.42
C ALA A 653 38.39 7.53 -18.49
N PRO A 654 37.98 8.37 -19.46
CA PRO A 654 36.57 8.62 -19.74
C PRO A 654 35.81 7.33 -20.12
N LEU A 655 34.54 7.24 -19.72
CA LEU A 655 33.64 6.17 -20.17
C LEU A 655 33.17 6.44 -21.60
N VAL A 656 33.25 5.44 -22.47
CA VAL A 656 32.66 5.46 -23.83
C VAL A 656 31.31 4.75 -23.76
N LEU A 657 30.23 5.50 -23.93
CA LEU A 657 28.85 5.01 -23.84
C LEU A 657 28.06 5.41 -25.09
N ASP A 658 27.06 4.59 -25.42
CA ASP A 658 26.10 4.93 -26.47
C ASP A 658 25.24 6.13 -26.01
N PRO A 659 24.96 7.13 -26.87
CA PRO A 659 24.09 8.26 -26.49
C PRO A 659 22.66 7.84 -26.06
N MET A 660 22.18 6.70 -26.55
CA MET A 660 20.89 6.10 -26.19
C MET A 660 20.98 5.20 -24.94
N SER A 661 22.14 5.12 -24.27
CA SER A 661 22.27 4.36 -23.03
C SER A 661 21.22 4.79 -22.00
N SER A 662 20.51 3.80 -21.46
CA SER A 662 19.38 4.00 -20.55
C SER A 662 19.70 4.93 -19.36
N CYS A 663 20.94 4.93 -18.86
CA CYS A 663 21.41 5.83 -17.80
C CYS A 663 21.24 7.33 -18.11
N PHE A 664 21.33 7.74 -19.39
CA PHE A 664 21.14 9.13 -19.81
C PHE A 664 19.68 9.51 -19.95
N GLN A 665 18.82 8.54 -20.27
CA GLN A 665 17.43 8.78 -20.63
C GLN A 665 16.48 8.62 -19.44
N TYR A 666 16.68 7.58 -18.62
CA TYR A 666 15.72 7.16 -17.59
C TYR A 666 16.34 6.97 -16.20
N CYS A 667 17.60 7.38 -16.02
CA CYS A 667 18.31 7.36 -14.75
C CYS A 667 18.40 6.03 -13.96
N PRO A 668 18.58 4.84 -14.58
CA PRO A 668 19.04 3.64 -13.85
C PRO A 668 20.51 3.79 -13.47
N ASN A 669 20.80 4.69 -12.53
CA ASN A 669 22.13 4.96 -12.01
C ASN A 669 22.11 4.98 -10.47
N VAL A 670 22.86 4.06 -9.88
CA VAL A 670 23.03 3.92 -8.42
C VAL A 670 24.47 4.14 -8.07
N PHE A 671 24.73 4.71 -6.90
CA PHE A 671 26.09 4.93 -6.45
C PHE A 671 26.24 4.75 -4.95
N GLU A 672 27.47 4.53 -4.51
CA GLU A 672 27.86 4.48 -3.12
C GLU A 672 28.92 5.53 -2.77
N GLY A 673 29.09 5.76 -1.47
CA GLY A 673 30.08 6.68 -0.94
C GLY A 673 30.66 6.19 0.37
N MET A 674 31.91 5.74 0.33
CA MET A 674 32.68 5.32 1.50
C MET A 674 34.09 5.91 1.47
N LYS A 675 34.86 5.68 2.53
CA LYS A 675 36.21 6.20 2.67
C LYS A 675 37.17 5.08 3.08
N ALA A 676 38.38 5.17 2.58
CA ALA A 676 39.53 4.44 3.09
C ALA A 676 40.43 5.37 3.91
N TYR A 677 41.02 4.84 4.97
CA TYR A 677 41.88 5.57 5.91
C TYR A 677 43.19 4.80 6.08
N VAL A 678 44.26 5.49 6.46
CA VAL A 678 45.52 4.84 6.86
C VAL A 678 45.51 4.66 8.38
N GLY A 679 45.71 3.43 8.83
CA GLY A 679 45.83 3.12 10.26
C GLY A 679 47.19 3.48 10.85
N PRO A 680 47.36 3.40 12.19
CA PRO A 680 48.66 3.57 12.86
C PRO A 680 49.73 2.60 12.38
N ASP A 681 49.32 1.44 11.86
CA ASP A 681 50.15 0.41 11.25
C ASP A 681 50.58 0.74 9.82
N GLY A 682 50.13 1.87 9.27
CA GLY A 682 50.39 2.26 7.88
C GLY A 682 49.50 1.53 6.86
N GLU A 683 48.59 0.66 7.31
CA GLU A 683 47.76 -0.14 6.43
C GLU A 683 46.44 0.56 6.07
N PRO A 684 46.01 0.50 4.79
CA PRO A 684 44.70 0.98 4.39
C PRO A 684 43.57 0.19 5.05
N ARG A 685 42.53 0.90 5.50
CA ARG A 685 41.37 0.33 6.19
C ARG A 685 40.07 0.88 5.63
N LEU A 686 39.02 0.06 5.69
CA LEU A 686 37.67 0.41 5.27
C LEU A 686 36.72 0.41 6.46
N PHE A 687 35.87 1.44 6.51
CA PHE A 687 34.86 1.59 7.56
C PHE A 687 33.50 1.05 7.10
N ARG A 688 33.06 -0.06 7.71
CA ARG A 688 31.74 -0.71 7.52
C ARG A 688 31.36 -0.88 6.04
N ALA A 689 32.32 -1.29 5.22
CA ALA A 689 32.16 -1.37 3.76
C ALA A 689 31.08 -2.38 3.34
N GLU A 690 30.88 -3.45 4.12
CA GLU A 690 29.82 -4.44 3.94
C GLU A 690 28.42 -3.81 3.93
N ARG A 691 28.18 -2.80 4.79
CA ARG A 691 26.89 -2.09 4.81
C ARG A 691 26.68 -1.22 3.58
N ASN A 692 27.75 -0.67 3.02
CA ASN A 692 27.68 0.06 1.75
C ASN A 692 27.37 -0.89 0.60
N MET A 693 27.99 -2.08 0.54
CA MET A 693 27.67 -3.09 -0.48
C MET A 693 26.21 -3.54 -0.41
N ALA A 694 25.71 -3.79 0.80
CA ALA A 694 24.30 -4.16 1.01
C ALA A 694 23.34 -3.06 0.54
N ARG A 695 23.66 -1.78 0.78
CA ARG A 695 22.82 -0.66 0.31
C ARG A 695 22.94 -0.42 -1.19
N LEU A 696 24.12 -0.65 -1.80
CA LEU A 696 24.30 -0.62 -3.25
C LEU A 696 23.44 -1.70 -3.93
N ALA A 697 23.45 -2.93 -3.42
CA ALA A 697 22.63 -4.02 -3.94
C ALA A 697 21.13 -3.71 -3.87
N ARG A 698 20.63 -3.24 -2.72
CA ARG A 698 19.22 -2.79 -2.60
C ARG A 698 18.87 -1.62 -3.51
N SER A 699 19.84 -0.75 -3.81
CA SER A 699 19.61 0.38 -4.72
C SER A 699 19.56 -0.10 -6.18
N ALA A 700 20.45 -1.02 -6.57
CA ALA A 700 20.48 -1.63 -7.90
C ALA A 700 19.19 -2.40 -8.18
N GLU A 701 18.73 -3.20 -7.22
CA GLU A 701 17.47 -3.94 -7.28
C GLU A 701 16.26 -3.02 -7.50
N ARG A 702 16.18 -1.89 -6.79
CA ARG A 702 15.06 -0.93 -6.88
C ARG A 702 14.85 -0.38 -8.30
N VAL A 703 15.90 -0.29 -9.10
CA VAL A 703 15.84 0.16 -10.50
C VAL A 703 16.11 -0.96 -11.51
N ALA A 704 15.98 -2.21 -11.08
CA ALA A 704 16.14 -3.40 -11.92
C ALA A 704 17.47 -3.45 -12.69
N LEU A 705 18.55 -2.99 -12.05
CA LEU A 705 19.92 -3.21 -12.55
C LEU A 705 20.37 -4.65 -12.23
N PRO A 706 21.35 -5.21 -12.97
CA PRO A 706 21.81 -6.57 -12.76
C PRO A 706 22.28 -6.83 -11.32
N PRO A 707 21.90 -7.96 -10.70
CA PRO A 707 22.36 -8.32 -9.38
C PRO A 707 23.86 -8.66 -9.41
N PHE A 708 24.53 -8.48 -8.28
CA PHE A 708 25.95 -8.81 -8.11
C PHE A 708 26.19 -9.35 -6.70
N ASP A 709 27.24 -10.16 -6.55
CA ASP A 709 27.68 -10.63 -5.24
C ASP A 709 28.40 -9.48 -4.51
N THR A 710 27.86 -9.10 -3.36
CA THR A 710 28.39 -8.04 -2.49
C THR A 710 29.77 -8.37 -1.95
N SER A 711 30.07 -9.65 -1.70
CA SER A 711 31.37 -10.12 -1.21
C SER A 711 32.42 -10.06 -2.31
N ALA A 712 32.05 -10.44 -3.54
CA ALA A 712 32.93 -10.31 -4.70
C ALA A 712 33.31 -8.84 -4.96
N LEU A 713 32.31 -7.93 -4.93
CA LEU A 713 32.58 -6.50 -5.10
C LEU A 713 33.43 -5.92 -3.95
N LEU A 714 33.20 -6.37 -2.70
CA LEU A 714 34.02 -5.94 -1.57
C LEU A 714 35.49 -6.37 -1.73
N THR A 715 35.73 -7.60 -2.19
CA THR A 715 37.08 -8.11 -2.50
C THR A 715 37.74 -7.27 -3.58
N LEU A 716 37.02 -6.95 -4.67
CA LEU A 716 37.52 -6.08 -5.73
C LEU A 716 37.83 -4.67 -5.23
N LEU A 717 36.99 -4.12 -4.35
CA LEU A 717 37.17 -2.81 -3.76
C LEU A 717 38.40 -2.78 -2.85
N LYS A 718 38.67 -3.85 -2.10
CA LYS A 718 39.93 -4.00 -1.35
C LYS A 718 41.15 -4.00 -2.29
N GLN A 719 41.13 -4.80 -3.36
CA GLN A 719 42.22 -4.81 -4.35
C GLN A 719 42.44 -3.44 -5.01
N PHE A 720 41.35 -2.73 -5.32
CA PHE A 720 41.41 -1.37 -5.86
C PHE A 720 42.05 -0.38 -4.86
N VAL A 721 41.61 -0.40 -3.59
CA VAL A 721 42.20 0.47 -2.55
C VAL A 721 43.67 0.14 -2.30
N HIS A 722 44.05 -1.14 -2.33
CA HIS A 722 45.44 -1.56 -2.21
C HIS A 722 46.30 -0.98 -3.35
N THR A 723 45.78 -1.03 -4.58
CA THR A 723 46.43 -0.45 -5.77
C THR A 723 46.58 1.08 -5.64
N GLU A 724 45.57 1.74 -5.07
CA GLU A 724 45.53 3.19 -4.89
C GLU A 724 46.12 3.69 -3.56
N LYS A 725 46.77 2.83 -2.77
CA LYS A 725 47.15 3.16 -1.38
C LYS A 725 47.98 4.44 -1.23
N ARG A 726 48.79 4.80 -2.23
CA ARG A 726 49.61 6.01 -2.24
C ARG A 726 48.80 7.32 -2.24
N TRP A 727 47.53 7.25 -2.64
CA TRP A 727 46.61 8.38 -2.67
C TRP A 727 45.88 8.61 -1.35
N ILE A 728 46.01 7.73 -0.38
CA ILE A 728 45.38 7.88 0.93
C ILE A 728 46.29 8.76 1.79
N PRO A 729 45.93 10.02 2.10
CA PRO A 729 46.78 10.85 2.92
C PRO A 729 46.80 10.33 4.36
N SER A 730 47.97 10.31 4.99
CA SER A 730 48.16 9.85 6.36
C SER A 730 47.84 10.91 7.43
N LEU A 731 47.51 12.13 7.00
CA LEU A 731 47.20 13.24 7.90
C LEU A 731 45.86 13.04 8.63
N PRO A 732 45.74 13.46 9.90
CA PRO A 732 44.47 13.44 10.62
C PRO A 732 43.35 14.19 9.88
N GLY A 733 42.17 13.56 9.77
CA GLY A 733 41.02 14.14 9.08
C GLY A 733 41.04 13.99 7.55
N TYR A 734 42.07 13.35 6.99
CA TYR A 734 42.15 13.02 5.56
C TYR A 734 41.79 11.56 5.29
N SER A 735 41.36 11.30 4.05
CA SER A 735 40.91 9.99 3.60
C SER A 735 40.99 9.86 2.09
N LEU A 736 40.80 8.64 1.58
CA LEU A 736 40.51 8.40 0.17
C LEU A 736 39.03 8.08 0.02
N TYR A 737 38.28 8.95 -0.66
CA TYR A 737 36.86 8.74 -0.91
C TYR A 737 36.67 7.80 -2.11
N LEU A 738 35.85 6.77 -1.93
CA LEU A 738 35.56 5.74 -2.93
C LEU A 738 34.13 5.90 -3.44
N ARG A 739 33.96 5.84 -4.76
CA ARG A 739 32.68 6.01 -5.47
C ARG A 739 32.36 4.80 -6.35
N PRO A 740 31.87 3.69 -5.78
CA PRO A 740 31.23 2.64 -6.58
C PRO A 740 29.97 3.18 -7.25
N THR A 741 29.78 2.85 -8.53
CA THR A 741 28.64 3.29 -9.32
C THR A 741 28.22 2.17 -10.27
N ILE A 742 26.92 1.97 -10.44
CA ILE A 742 26.35 1.06 -11.44
C ILE A 742 25.39 1.88 -12.31
N ILE A 743 25.60 1.83 -13.63
CA ILE A 743 24.79 2.52 -14.62
C ILE A 743 24.20 1.52 -15.62
N GLY A 744 22.95 1.72 -16.02
CA GLY A 744 22.34 0.99 -17.13
C GLY A 744 22.89 1.48 -18.47
N THR A 745 23.39 0.58 -19.31
CA THR A 745 24.08 0.91 -20.56
C THR A 745 23.34 0.46 -21.81
N ARG A 746 22.10 -0.05 -21.68
CA ARG A 746 21.30 -0.50 -22.82
C ARG A 746 21.10 0.61 -23.86
N PRO A 747 21.51 0.43 -25.14
CA PRO A 747 21.46 1.45 -26.17
C PRO A 747 20.08 1.52 -26.83
N ALA A 748 19.04 1.86 -26.07
CA ALA A 748 17.67 1.92 -26.60
C ALA A 748 16.78 2.87 -25.80
N LEU A 749 15.90 3.58 -26.51
CA LEU A 749 14.92 4.52 -25.95
C LEU A 749 13.62 3.86 -25.45
N GLY A 750 13.49 2.53 -25.56
CA GLY A 750 12.35 1.85 -24.93
C GLY A 750 12.41 1.98 -23.41
N VAL A 751 11.32 2.36 -22.76
CA VAL A 751 11.26 2.46 -21.29
C VAL A 751 11.09 1.07 -20.70
N SER A 752 12.20 0.43 -20.33
CA SER A 752 12.21 -0.84 -19.62
C SER A 752 13.48 -0.97 -18.78
N ALA A 753 13.53 -2.00 -17.91
CA ALA A 753 14.73 -2.34 -17.15
C ALA A 753 15.94 -2.50 -18.07
N SER A 754 17.11 -2.03 -17.61
CA SER A 754 18.35 -2.11 -18.38
C SER A 754 18.96 -3.50 -18.23
N ASP A 755 18.99 -4.24 -19.33
CA ASP A 755 19.55 -5.58 -19.45
C ASP A 755 21.08 -5.59 -19.69
N SER A 756 21.65 -4.43 -20.03
CA SER A 756 23.09 -4.17 -20.00
C SER A 756 23.42 -3.11 -18.95
N ALA A 757 24.57 -3.25 -18.29
CA ALA A 757 25.04 -2.31 -17.28
C ALA A 757 26.58 -2.20 -17.26
N CYS A 758 27.07 -1.15 -16.60
CA CYS A 758 28.48 -0.98 -16.26
C CYS A 758 28.59 -0.68 -14.76
N LEU A 759 29.42 -1.44 -14.06
CA LEU A 759 29.85 -1.15 -12.71
C LEU A 759 31.26 -0.57 -12.76
N TYR A 760 31.49 0.54 -12.08
CA TYR A 760 32.83 1.10 -11.93
C TYR A 760 33.05 1.69 -10.53
N VAL A 761 34.31 1.77 -10.11
CA VAL A 761 34.76 2.44 -8.89
C VAL A 761 35.85 3.42 -9.24
N VAL A 762 35.67 4.67 -8.81
CA VAL A 762 36.69 5.72 -8.87
C VAL A 762 36.99 6.23 -7.47
N ALA A 763 38.18 6.80 -7.28
CA ALA A 763 38.59 7.36 -6.01
C ALA A 763 39.07 8.81 -6.14
N SER A 764 38.94 9.56 -5.05
CA SER A 764 39.43 10.93 -4.92
C SER A 764 39.99 11.12 -3.52
N PRO A 765 41.25 11.61 -3.36
CA PRO A 765 41.73 12.05 -2.05
C PRO A 765 40.82 13.17 -1.53
N ALA A 766 40.53 13.15 -0.23
CA ALA A 766 39.63 14.09 0.43
C ALA A 766 40.20 14.53 1.78
N GLY A 767 40.27 15.85 1.97
CA GLY A 767 40.53 16.45 3.28
C GLY A 767 39.27 16.72 4.08
N PRO A 768 39.39 17.46 5.20
CA PRO A 768 38.27 17.94 5.97
C PRO A 768 37.26 18.70 5.09
N TYR A 769 35.97 18.46 5.31
CA TYR A 769 34.91 18.99 4.43
C TYR A 769 34.79 20.52 4.48
N PHE A 770 35.05 21.13 5.65
CA PHE A 770 35.06 22.58 5.84
C PHE A 770 36.51 23.10 5.90
N LYS A 771 36.89 23.93 4.92
CA LYS A 771 38.20 24.60 4.90
C LYS A 771 38.27 25.60 6.06
N GLY A 772 39.28 25.49 6.92
CA GLY A 772 39.50 26.39 8.07
C GLY A 772 39.01 25.89 9.43
N GLY A 773 38.56 24.63 9.53
CA GLY A 773 38.07 24.04 10.78
C GLY A 773 36.58 23.74 10.74
N SER A 774 36.09 22.94 11.70
CA SER A 774 34.66 22.65 11.80
C SER A 774 33.92 23.95 12.17
N ARG A 775 32.93 24.33 11.38
CA ARG A 775 31.98 25.40 11.71
C ARG A 775 30.58 24.84 11.65
N ALA A 776 29.67 25.42 12.41
CA ALA A 776 28.28 25.08 12.33
C ALA A 776 27.72 25.52 10.96
N ILE A 777 26.91 24.67 10.33
CA ILE A 777 26.22 24.99 9.07
C ILE A 777 24.88 25.67 9.34
N SER A 778 24.44 26.42 8.36
CA SER A 778 23.11 27.05 8.35
C SER A 778 22.16 26.26 7.43
N LEU A 779 20.94 26.00 7.90
CA LEU A 779 19.93 25.26 7.14
C LEU A 779 18.74 26.15 6.78
N LEU A 780 18.25 26.04 5.54
CA LEU A 780 16.95 26.57 5.16
C LEU A 780 15.93 25.44 5.12
N ALA A 781 14.90 25.51 5.96
CA ALA A 781 13.79 24.56 5.93
C ALA A 781 12.83 24.88 4.77
N VAL A 782 12.61 23.91 3.90
CA VAL A 782 11.82 24.08 2.65
C VAL A 782 10.71 23.05 2.60
N ASN A 783 9.46 23.51 2.44
CA ASN A 783 8.27 22.65 2.26
C ASN A 783 7.78 22.62 0.81
N GLU A 784 7.98 23.70 0.04
CA GLU A 784 7.56 23.79 -1.37
C GLU A 784 8.26 22.76 -2.28
N ASN A 785 9.45 22.30 -1.89
CA ASN A 785 10.23 21.32 -2.63
C ASN A 785 10.47 20.09 -1.77
N VAL A 786 10.11 18.93 -2.30
CA VAL A 786 10.17 17.65 -1.62
C VAL A 786 11.34 16.84 -2.17
N ARG A 787 12.22 16.35 -1.27
CA ARG A 787 13.36 15.50 -1.64
C ARG A 787 12.93 14.10 -2.08
N ALA A 788 11.98 13.52 -1.35
CA ALA A 788 11.45 12.18 -1.55
C ALA A 788 10.05 12.08 -0.94
N TRP A 789 9.26 11.09 -1.36
CA TRP A 789 7.88 10.89 -0.91
C TRP A 789 7.63 9.41 -0.55
N PRO A 790 6.66 9.09 0.34
CA PRO A 790 6.29 7.70 0.61
C PRO A 790 5.96 6.92 -0.67
N GLY A 791 6.46 5.70 -0.79
CA GLY A 791 6.37 4.89 -2.01
C GLY A 791 7.39 5.24 -3.11
N GLY A 792 8.13 6.36 -2.96
CA GLY A 792 9.15 6.79 -3.90
C GLY A 792 10.49 6.03 -3.78
N THR A 793 11.59 6.73 -4.01
CA THR A 793 12.95 6.16 -4.08
C THR A 793 13.90 6.72 -3.02
N GLY A 794 13.41 7.53 -2.08
CA GLY A 794 14.22 8.26 -1.09
C GLY A 794 15.10 7.38 -0.20
N GLY A 795 14.64 6.17 0.10
CA GLY A 795 15.37 5.15 0.87
C GLY A 795 16.50 4.44 0.11
N HIS A 796 16.73 4.78 -1.17
CA HIS A 796 17.77 4.19 -2.03
C HIS A 796 18.73 5.27 -2.54
N LYS A 797 19.98 4.89 -2.85
CA LYS A 797 21.04 5.83 -3.23
C LYS A 797 21.14 5.97 -4.75
N LEU A 798 20.10 6.56 -5.34
CA LEU A 798 19.91 6.76 -6.77
C LEU A 798 20.30 8.17 -7.20
N GLY A 799 20.91 8.34 -8.36
CA GLY A 799 21.27 9.67 -8.89
C GLY A 799 20.06 10.60 -9.04
N LEU A 800 18.91 10.04 -9.44
CA LEU A 800 17.65 10.78 -9.60
C LEU A 800 17.14 11.45 -8.31
N ASN A 801 17.53 10.96 -7.13
CA ASN A 801 17.11 11.56 -5.85
C ASN A 801 17.85 12.85 -5.52
N TYR A 802 18.93 13.17 -6.25
CA TYR A 802 19.78 14.34 -5.99
C TYR A 802 19.49 15.48 -6.96
N ALA A 803 19.22 15.17 -8.23
CA ALA A 803 19.04 16.18 -9.27
C ALA A 803 17.91 17.19 -8.98
N PRO A 804 16.71 16.79 -8.50
CA PRO A 804 15.66 17.73 -8.12
C PRO A 804 16.06 18.69 -7.00
N GLY A 805 17.04 18.32 -6.18
CA GLY A 805 17.52 19.14 -5.07
C GLY A 805 18.42 20.30 -5.46
N PHE A 806 18.93 20.35 -6.70
CA PHE A 806 19.91 21.37 -7.11
C PHE A 806 19.35 22.79 -7.13
N LYS A 807 18.14 22.99 -7.68
CA LYS A 807 17.51 24.31 -7.74
C LYS A 807 17.19 24.83 -6.33
N PRO A 808 16.50 24.07 -5.46
CA PRO A 808 16.29 24.48 -4.08
C PRO A 808 17.61 24.80 -3.36
N GLN A 809 18.65 23.97 -3.53
CA GLN A 809 19.93 24.18 -2.86
C GLN A 809 20.61 25.47 -3.30
N LYS A 810 20.50 25.83 -4.59
CA LYS A 810 20.96 27.12 -5.12
C LYS A 810 20.19 28.29 -4.48
N ASP A 811 18.89 28.15 -4.30
CA ASP A 811 18.05 29.18 -3.70
C ASP A 811 18.35 29.38 -2.21
N ALA A 812 18.60 28.29 -1.48
CA ALA A 812 19.07 28.33 -0.10
C ALA A 812 20.41 29.08 0.01
N ALA A 813 21.36 28.78 -0.88
CA ALA A 813 22.66 29.46 -0.94
C ALA A 813 22.53 30.95 -1.23
N ASN A 814 21.66 31.34 -2.17
CA ASN A 814 21.38 32.76 -2.47
C ASN A 814 20.79 33.52 -1.28
N ARG A 815 20.15 32.80 -0.35
CA ARG A 815 19.61 33.33 0.90
C ARG A 815 20.59 33.24 2.08
N GLY A 816 21.84 32.84 1.82
CA GLY A 816 22.91 32.76 2.81
C GLY A 816 22.88 31.50 3.68
N TYR A 817 22.18 30.44 3.27
CA TYR A 817 22.19 29.14 3.96
C TYR A 817 23.11 28.14 3.26
N ASP A 818 23.79 27.31 4.04
CA ASP A 818 24.75 26.32 3.53
C ASP A 818 24.05 25.10 2.90
N GLN A 819 22.94 24.65 3.48
CA GLN A 819 22.19 23.46 3.08
C GLN A 819 20.68 23.63 3.30
N ILE A 820 19.91 22.68 2.80
CA ILE A 820 18.46 22.59 3.04
C ILE A 820 18.17 21.67 4.23
N LEU A 821 17.16 22.01 5.02
CA LEU A 821 16.45 21.05 5.86
C LEU A 821 15.19 20.59 5.10
N TRP A 822 15.18 19.34 4.65
CA TRP A 822 14.11 18.80 3.83
C TRP A 822 12.88 18.48 4.66
N LEU A 823 11.72 19.00 4.24
CA LEU A 823 10.44 18.74 4.90
C LEU A 823 9.49 17.91 4.03
N ILE A 824 8.62 17.14 4.70
CA ILE A 824 7.39 16.59 4.12
C ILE A 824 6.25 17.12 4.98
N GLY A 825 5.52 18.11 4.47
CA GLY A 825 4.64 18.92 5.33
C GLY A 825 5.48 19.68 6.35
N ASP A 826 5.23 19.47 7.64
CA ASP A 826 6.00 20.03 8.74
C ASP A 826 7.08 19.07 9.29
N ARG A 827 7.15 17.83 8.78
CA ARG A 827 8.07 16.80 9.27
C ARG A 827 9.45 16.96 8.67
N VAL A 828 10.46 16.96 9.53
CA VAL A 828 11.88 16.92 9.19
C VAL A 828 12.28 15.54 8.67
N THR A 829 13.02 15.51 7.56
CA THR A 829 13.54 14.27 6.95
C THR A 829 15.06 14.19 6.95
N GLU A 830 15.73 15.04 6.17
CA GLU A 830 17.19 15.05 5.99
C GLU A 830 17.74 16.48 5.97
N ALA A 831 18.99 16.66 6.38
CA ALA A 831 19.73 17.91 6.29
C ALA A 831 20.67 17.86 5.08
N GLY A 832 20.24 18.40 3.94
CA GLY A 832 20.96 18.33 2.68
C GLY A 832 21.06 16.89 2.19
N ALA A 833 22.28 16.36 2.10
CA ALA A 833 22.55 14.95 1.79
C ALA A 833 22.97 14.13 3.03
N MET A 834 22.49 14.54 4.21
CA MET A 834 22.84 13.97 5.51
C MET A 834 21.58 13.61 6.30
N ASN A 835 21.66 12.56 7.11
CA ASN A 835 20.59 12.27 8.07
C ASN A 835 20.62 13.29 9.21
N ALA A 836 19.46 13.75 9.67
CA ALA A 836 19.35 14.75 10.74
C ALA A 836 19.21 14.10 12.13
N PHE A 837 19.82 14.73 13.14
CA PHE A 837 19.71 14.37 14.55
C PHE A 837 19.45 15.63 15.39
N VAL A 838 18.69 15.46 16.47
CA VAL A 838 18.27 16.53 17.39
C VAL A 838 18.53 16.07 18.82
N VAL A 839 19.23 16.88 19.61
CA VAL A 839 19.57 16.58 21.01
C VAL A 839 18.75 17.48 21.92
N VAL A 840 18.02 16.88 22.85
CA VAL A 840 17.10 17.56 23.76
C VAL A 840 17.43 17.16 25.20
N ARG A 841 17.49 18.16 26.09
CA ARG A 841 17.68 17.95 27.53
C ARG A 841 16.41 17.42 28.17
N ARG A 842 16.56 16.40 29.01
CA ARG A 842 15.50 15.86 29.87
C ARG A 842 15.51 16.53 31.24
N ASP A 843 14.38 16.45 31.94
CA ASP A 843 14.23 17.05 33.29
C ASP A 843 15.07 16.33 34.36
N ASP A 844 15.43 15.07 34.12
CA ASP A 844 16.30 14.24 34.97
C ASP A 844 17.81 14.52 34.78
N GLY A 845 18.16 15.39 33.82
CA GLY A 845 19.55 15.73 33.49
C GLY A 845 20.18 14.86 32.39
N ASP A 846 19.50 13.80 31.95
CA ASP A 846 19.90 12.96 30.81
C ASP A 846 19.50 13.59 29.47
N LEU A 847 19.82 12.91 28.37
CA LEU A 847 19.58 13.42 27.01
C LEU A 847 18.63 12.51 26.22
N ASP A 848 17.69 13.11 25.50
CA ASP A 848 16.98 12.48 24.40
C ASP A 848 17.67 12.87 23.07
N VAL A 849 17.98 11.88 22.22
CA VAL A 849 18.55 12.09 20.89
C VAL A 849 17.60 11.52 19.84
N HIS A 850 16.98 12.41 19.08
CA HIS A 850 15.96 12.09 18.09
C HIS A 850 16.55 12.07 16.67
N THR A 851 16.07 11.14 15.85
CA THR A 851 16.31 11.14 14.40
C THR A 851 15.06 10.64 13.66
N PRO A 852 14.74 11.14 12.46
CA PRO A 852 13.60 10.65 11.69
C PRO A 852 13.65 9.13 11.42
N ASN A 853 12.51 8.44 11.47
CA ASN A 853 12.38 6.99 11.26
C ASN A 853 12.56 6.59 9.79
N LEU A 854 13.01 5.35 9.52
CA LEU A 854 13.23 4.84 8.17
C LEU A 854 11.92 4.39 7.50
N ASP A 855 11.09 5.34 7.06
CA ASP A 855 9.78 5.09 6.42
C ASP A 855 9.82 5.01 4.87
N GLY A 856 11.02 4.93 4.28
CA GLY A 856 11.25 4.94 2.83
C GLY A 856 11.49 6.32 2.23
N THR A 857 11.26 7.41 2.99
CA THR A 857 11.58 8.79 2.55
C THR A 857 12.97 9.26 2.96
N ILE A 858 13.64 8.51 3.84
CA ILE A 858 14.96 8.84 4.40
C ILE A 858 15.97 7.78 3.97
N LEU A 859 17.15 8.21 3.51
CA LEU A 859 18.21 7.30 3.14
C LEU A 859 18.79 6.61 4.39
N PRO A 860 18.90 5.27 4.44
CA PRO A 860 19.50 4.56 5.57
C PRO A 860 21.02 4.74 5.57
N GLY A 861 21.50 5.81 6.23
CA GLY A 861 22.91 6.15 6.37
C GLY A 861 23.73 5.13 7.17
N VAL A 862 24.93 4.80 6.68
CA VAL A 862 25.90 4.00 7.47
C VAL A 862 26.38 4.81 8.68
N THR A 863 26.64 6.11 8.51
CA THR A 863 26.98 6.99 9.64
C THR A 863 25.82 7.14 10.62
N ARG A 864 24.57 7.27 10.14
CA ARG A 864 23.35 7.29 10.99
C ARG A 864 23.28 6.05 11.89
N SER A 865 23.39 4.86 11.32
CA SER A 865 23.35 3.62 12.12
C SER A 865 24.56 3.50 13.06
N SER A 866 25.73 4.00 12.67
CA SER A 866 26.92 4.03 13.54
C SER A 866 26.72 4.97 14.75
N VAL A 867 26.12 6.14 14.53
CA VAL A 867 25.80 7.11 15.58
C VAL A 867 24.84 6.52 16.60
N LEU A 868 23.73 5.92 16.15
CA LEU A 868 22.78 5.25 17.05
C LEU A 868 23.45 4.15 17.89
N SER A 869 24.30 3.33 17.27
CA SER A 869 25.07 2.30 17.98
C SER A 869 26.02 2.89 19.03
N LEU A 870 26.76 3.96 18.73
CA LEU A 870 27.69 4.59 19.68
C LEU A 870 26.97 5.30 20.83
N LEU A 871 25.84 5.93 20.57
CA LEU A 871 25.01 6.54 21.62
C LEU A 871 24.47 5.48 22.58
N ASN A 872 23.99 4.35 22.04
CA ASN A 872 23.53 3.22 22.86
C ASN A 872 24.68 2.58 23.65
N ALA A 873 25.88 2.50 23.07
CA ALA A 873 27.08 1.99 23.74
C ALA A 873 27.53 2.90 24.90
N HIS A 874 27.38 4.22 24.76
CA HIS A 874 27.58 5.16 25.86
C HIS A 874 26.60 4.93 27.01
N SER A 875 25.32 4.81 26.68
CA SER A 875 24.27 4.57 27.68
C SER A 875 24.42 3.23 28.40
N SER A 876 24.88 2.19 27.72
CA SER A 876 25.17 0.88 28.32
C SER A 876 26.56 0.80 28.97
N SER A 877 27.34 1.88 28.89
CA SER A 877 28.72 1.96 29.38
C SER A 877 29.69 0.95 28.74
N SER A 878 29.35 0.38 27.58
CA SER A 878 30.24 -0.50 26.81
C SER A 878 31.31 0.26 26.04
N LEU A 879 31.05 1.53 25.69
CA LEU A 879 32.02 2.47 25.14
C LEU A 879 31.66 3.88 25.58
N LEU A 880 32.62 4.71 25.96
CA LEU A 880 32.35 6.07 26.44
C LEU A 880 32.72 7.12 25.38
N LEU A 881 31.78 7.99 25.03
CA LEU A 881 32.06 9.16 24.21
C LEU A 881 32.91 10.16 25.03
N PRO A 882 34.02 10.68 24.47
CA PRO A 882 35.07 11.35 25.23
C PRO A 882 34.65 12.70 25.84
N THR A 883 33.65 13.35 25.27
CA THR A 883 33.14 14.67 25.68
C THR A 883 31.99 14.59 26.67
N LEU A 884 31.46 13.39 26.96
CA LEU A 884 30.26 13.22 27.77
C LEU A 884 30.60 12.61 29.14
N PRO A 885 29.93 13.02 30.22
CA PRO A 885 30.08 12.39 31.53
C PRO A 885 29.76 10.90 31.47
N LYS A 886 30.53 10.08 32.17
CA LYS A 886 30.32 8.61 32.19
C LYS A 886 28.96 8.19 32.74
N THR A 887 28.35 9.03 33.58
CA THR A 887 27.06 8.79 34.22
C THR A 887 25.88 9.24 33.38
N LEU A 888 26.11 10.04 32.33
CA LEU A 888 25.05 10.60 31.50
C LEU A 888 24.41 9.49 30.66
N LYS A 889 23.10 9.33 30.74
CA LYS A 889 22.36 8.41 29.86
C LYS A 889 21.81 9.16 28.65
N ILE A 890 21.80 8.45 27.53
CA ILE A 890 21.28 8.93 26.26
C ILE A 890 20.17 7.97 25.81
N HIS A 891 18.99 8.53 25.56
CA HIS A 891 17.84 7.81 25.06
C HIS A 891 17.69 8.13 23.57
N THR A 892 17.91 7.14 22.72
CA THR A 892 17.80 7.29 21.27
C THR A 892 16.36 7.06 20.81
N HIS A 893 15.87 7.92 19.93
CA HIS A 893 14.49 7.89 19.45
C HIS A 893 14.44 7.97 17.92
N GLU A 894 13.88 6.95 17.28
CA GLU A 894 13.63 6.94 15.84
C GLU A 894 12.14 7.18 15.56
N HIS A 895 11.75 8.44 15.35
CA HIS A 895 10.33 8.82 15.15
C HIS A 895 10.20 10.10 14.29
N PRO A 896 9.01 10.42 13.76
CA PRO A 896 8.80 11.67 13.03
C PRO A 896 9.01 12.91 13.90
N ILE A 897 9.93 13.78 13.50
CA ILE A 897 10.20 15.06 14.15
C ILE A 897 9.57 16.18 13.32
N THR A 898 8.85 17.11 13.96
CA THR A 898 8.18 18.22 13.27
C THR A 898 8.82 19.58 13.58
N MET A 899 8.65 20.55 12.67
CA MET A 899 9.11 21.93 12.89
C MET A 899 8.47 22.56 14.16
N PRO A 900 7.16 22.39 14.46
CA PRO A 900 6.59 22.85 15.72
C PRO A 900 7.26 22.25 16.97
N GLU A 901 7.62 20.96 16.97
CA GLU A 901 8.34 20.35 18.09
C GLU A 901 9.74 20.94 18.29
N LEU A 902 10.49 21.14 17.19
CA LEU A 902 11.79 21.82 17.25
C LEU A 902 11.68 23.21 17.89
N LYS A 903 10.65 23.97 17.50
CA LYS A 903 10.39 25.29 18.07
C LYS A 903 10.03 25.20 19.54
N ALA A 904 9.17 24.27 19.93
CA ALA A 904 8.77 24.06 21.32
C ALA A 904 9.97 23.70 22.22
N TRP A 905 10.86 22.81 21.79
CA TRP A 905 12.07 22.48 22.56
C TRP A 905 13.04 23.67 22.66
N SER A 906 13.14 24.48 21.61
CA SER A 906 13.93 25.71 21.63
C SER A 906 13.36 26.73 22.62
N ASP A 907 12.05 26.98 22.57
CA ASP A 907 11.36 27.94 23.44
C ASP A 907 11.41 27.54 24.92
N GLN A 908 11.45 26.24 25.19
CA GLN A 908 11.62 25.69 26.54
C GLN A 908 13.08 25.69 27.02
N GLY A 909 14.05 26.09 26.19
CA GLY A 909 15.48 26.01 26.50
C GLY A 909 16.00 24.57 26.64
N LYS A 910 15.28 23.58 26.08
CA LYS A 910 15.64 22.16 26.12
C LYS A 910 16.42 21.70 24.89
N LEU A 911 16.28 22.37 23.74
CA LEU A 911 17.02 22.04 22.52
C LEU A 911 18.51 22.41 22.67
N LEU A 912 19.39 21.41 22.61
CA LEU A 912 20.83 21.59 22.84
C LEU A 912 21.65 21.62 21.55
N GLU A 913 21.42 20.66 20.67
CA GLU A 913 22.18 20.50 19.43
C GLU A 913 21.27 20.00 18.30
N ILE A 914 21.57 20.41 17.08
CA ILE A 914 21.11 19.74 15.86
C ILE A 914 22.33 19.47 15.02
N PHE A 915 22.44 18.28 14.44
CA PHE A 915 23.54 17.96 13.55
C PHE A 915 23.12 17.01 12.42
N GLY A 916 23.79 17.14 11.28
CA GLY A 916 23.71 16.23 10.16
C GLY A 916 24.82 15.18 10.21
N VAL A 917 24.54 13.96 9.77
CA VAL A 917 25.54 12.88 9.68
C VAL A 917 25.58 12.23 8.31
N GLY A 918 26.79 11.91 7.84
CA GLY A 918 27.02 11.27 6.55
C GLY A 918 28.50 11.08 6.26
N THR A 919 28.86 10.19 5.31
CA THR A 919 30.25 9.81 5.03
C THR A 919 31.19 11.00 4.78
N ALA A 920 30.72 12.02 4.05
CA ALA A 920 31.54 13.16 3.66
C ALA A 920 32.00 14.00 4.86
N VAL A 921 31.07 14.35 5.75
CA VAL A 921 31.29 15.25 6.90
C VAL A 921 31.53 14.52 8.21
N ILE A 922 31.18 13.23 8.29
CA ILE A 922 31.06 12.44 9.51
C ILE A 922 29.92 12.99 10.41
N VAL A 923 30.15 14.13 11.06
CA VAL A 923 29.16 14.90 11.82
C VAL A 923 29.33 16.38 11.48
N ALA A 924 28.23 17.06 11.14
CA ALA A 924 28.19 18.50 10.88
C ALA A 924 27.16 19.16 11.79
N GLY A 925 27.60 20.01 12.72
CA GLY A 925 26.70 20.74 13.61
C GLY A 925 25.94 21.83 12.86
N VAL A 926 24.73 22.10 13.30
CA VAL A 926 23.85 23.15 12.77
C VAL A 926 23.87 24.34 13.73
N GLY A 927 24.06 25.54 13.21
CA GLY A 927 24.10 26.77 14.02
C GLY A 927 22.80 27.57 13.95
N ARG A 928 22.12 27.53 12.80
CA ARG A 928 20.83 28.20 12.61
C ARG A 928 19.95 27.51 11.58
N ILE A 929 18.64 27.62 11.79
CA ILE A 929 17.61 27.12 10.87
C ILE A 929 16.65 28.26 10.54
N GLY A 930 16.57 28.61 9.26
CA GLY A 930 15.55 29.50 8.73
C GLY A 930 14.31 28.73 8.29
N TYR A 931 13.12 29.23 8.65
CA TYR A 931 11.84 28.66 8.21
C TYR A 931 10.82 29.77 7.98
N SER A 932 10.12 29.75 6.84
CA SER A 932 9.14 30.79 6.49
C SER A 932 7.95 30.84 7.44
N GLY A 933 7.65 29.73 8.14
CA GLY A 933 6.59 29.68 9.15
C GLY A 933 6.97 30.31 10.50
N TRP A 934 8.21 30.79 10.66
CA TRP A 934 8.66 31.44 11.89
C TRP A 934 8.96 32.93 11.67
N LYS A 935 8.72 33.74 12.71
CA LYS A 935 9.05 35.18 12.71
C LYS A 935 10.55 35.42 12.72
N GLU A 936 11.29 34.57 13.42
CA GLU A 936 12.73 34.65 13.61
C GLU A 936 13.35 33.28 13.36
N GLU A 937 14.63 33.26 12.99
CA GLU A 937 15.38 32.02 12.81
C GLU A 937 15.58 31.31 14.15
N LEU A 938 15.60 29.97 14.10
CA LEU A 938 16.05 29.20 15.25
C LEU A 938 17.58 29.23 15.27
N VAL A 939 18.13 29.81 16.33
CA VAL A 939 19.58 29.87 16.57
C VAL A 939 19.94 28.87 17.65
N LEU A 940 20.93 28.02 17.37
CA LEU A 940 21.44 27.02 18.31
C LEU A 940 22.64 27.58 19.11
N PRO A 941 22.92 27.01 20.30
CA PRO A 941 24.07 27.44 21.09
C PRO A 941 25.39 27.38 20.32
N GLU A 942 26.18 28.45 20.40
CA GLU A 942 27.52 28.47 19.84
C GLU A 942 28.45 27.52 20.62
N ASN A 943 29.22 26.72 19.89
CA ASN A 943 30.21 25.82 20.45
C ASN A 943 31.52 25.98 19.66
N GLU A 944 32.66 25.83 20.33
CA GLU A 944 33.97 25.85 19.67
C GLU A 944 34.02 24.75 18.61
N GLY A 945 34.38 25.10 17.38
CA GLY A 945 34.36 24.17 16.26
C GLY A 945 32.95 23.80 15.77
N GLY A 946 31.89 24.48 16.22
CA GLY A 946 30.53 24.33 15.69
C GLY A 946 29.81 23.01 16.00
N LEU A 947 30.34 22.19 16.91
CA LEU A 947 29.73 20.95 17.39
C LEU A 947 29.54 21.04 18.90
N GLY A 948 28.34 20.72 19.40
CA GLY A 948 28.14 20.58 20.83
C GLY A 948 28.73 19.28 21.39
N PRO A 949 28.65 19.06 22.71
CA PRO A 949 29.26 17.92 23.37
C PRO A 949 28.92 16.56 22.74
N VAL A 950 27.67 16.32 22.36
CA VAL A 950 27.25 15.04 21.76
C VAL A 950 27.84 14.90 20.35
N GLY A 951 27.65 15.91 19.50
CA GLY A 951 28.16 15.90 18.13
C GLY A 951 29.69 15.77 18.08
N LYS A 952 30.41 16.46 18.97
CA LYS A 952 31.87 16.41 19.08
C LYS A 952 32.37 15.04 19.56
N GLY A 953 31.73 14.47 20.58
CA GLY A 953 32.08 13.13 21.08
C GLY A 953 31.89 12.05 20.03
N LEU A 954 30.80 12.13 19.26
CA LEU A 954 30.54 11.24 18.12
C LEU A 954 31.59 11.41 17.02
N PHE A 955 31.91 12.66 16.65
CA PHE A 955 32.93 12.94 15.64
C PHE A 955 34.28 12.33 16.03
N ASP A 956 34.75 12.63 17.24
CA ASP A 956 36.05 12.16 17.73
C ASP A 956 36.11 10.64 17.75
N MET A 957 35.12 9.98 18.37
CA MET A 957 35.09 8.52 18.44
C MET A 957 35.02 7.86 17.06
N LEU A 958 34.18 8.37 16.14
CA LEU A 958 34.10 7.84 14.79
C LEU A 958 35.41 7.98 14.04
N THR A 959 36.12 9.11 14.18
CA THR A 959 37.42 9.30 13.53
C THR A 959 38.49 8.37 14.07
N GLU A 960 38.50 8.09 15.38
CA GLU A 960 39.42 7.14 16.00
C GLU A 960 39.15 5.70 15.54
N ILE A 961 37.88 5.30 15.42
CA ILE A 961 37.50 3.99 14.90
C ILE A 961 37.85 3.87 13.41
N GLN A 962 37.55 4.90 12.61
CA GLN A 962 37.86 4.93 11.19
C GLN A 962 39.36 4.86 10.90
N ALA A 963 40.18 5.49 11.74
CA ALA A 963 41.62 5.37 11.69
C ALA A 963 42.15 4.07 12.31
N GLY A 964 41.31 3.20 12.89
CA GLY A 964 41.76 1.96 13.53
C GLY A 964 42.57 2.17 14.81
N ARG A 965 42.49 3.35 15.44
CA ARG A 965 43.08 3.64 16.76
C ARG A 965 42.22 3.12 17.90
N VAL A 966 40.90 3.01 17.66
CA VAL A 966 39.95 2.38 18.56
C VAL A 966 39.25 1.24 17.81
N GLU A 967 39.24 0.05 18.41
CA GLU A 967 38.48 -1.08 17.89
C GLU A 967 37.05 -1.04 18.43
N PHE A 968 36.07 -1.22 17.53
CA PHE A 968 34.67 -1.33 17.92
C PHE A 968 33.94 -2.25 16.95
N GLU A 969 33.49 -3.41 17.45
CA GLU A 969 32.67 -4.39 16.71
C GLU A 969 33.19 -4.76 15.31
N GLY A 970 34.51 -4.73 15.08
CA GLY A 970 35.09 -5.00 13.77
C GLY A 970 34.67 -4.01 12.67
N TRP A 971 34.22 -2.80 13.01
CA TRP A 971 33.74 -1.81 12.03
C TRP A 971 34.81 -1.29 11.07
N CYS A 972 36.08 -1.40 11.44
CA CYS A 972 37.21 -0.93 10.65
C CYS A 972 38.12 -2.11 10.30
N VAL A 973 38.10 -2.52 9.02
CA VAL A 973 38.80 -3.72 8.55
C VAL A 973 39.99 -3.35 7.66
N PRO A 974 41.16 -4.00 7.84
CA PRO A 974 42.26 -3.89 6.90
C PRO A 974 41.87 -4.33 5.47
N VAL A 975 42.53 -3.71 4.50
CA VAL A 975 42.36 -4.01 3.08
C VAL A 975 43.12 -5.27 2.66
N VAL A 976 44.19 -5.63 3.38
CA VAL A 976 45.06 -6.79 3.12
C VAL A 976 44.51 -8.07 3.73
#